data_AF-A0A8X6FNR3-F1
#
_entry.id   AF-A0A8X6FNR3-F1
#
_cell.length_a   1.000
_cell.length_b   1.000
_cell.length_c   1.000
_cell.angle_alpha   90.00
_cell.angle_beta   90.00
_cell.angle_gamma   90.00
#
_symmetry.space_group_name_H-M   'P 1'
#
loop_
_entity.id
_entity.type
_entity.pdbx_description
1 polymer ?
#
loop_
_entity_poly.entity_id
_entity_poly.type
_entity_poly.pdbx_seq_one_letter_code
_entity_poly.pdbx_strand_id
1 'polypeptide(L)'
;MIISLQKDQHIIFVGIGKDKSLIKAIYDLPFGKIILPNLNLKIKEKDWKLLDKKHYQYCLKDLLDYLKVDRRDVSFLPEACSGVIPVPRHWDPENLTLNERTRWLYNENWIPVSSTGMTEERAGITGSPEEYLDYVFDTTADLSKVSSGHVGNIEVITCDSREEEAQVTSLIIENEGYENVSLVVFDKLLAARIACLSRQHSAIPENYPYITLLLYSIEVLTSNWSSVALLSLLKHSLVTFGYTQEEYSRILSEFEIEILRNFNTNGLKDIIDAINAHKKLKYKEDILLIISKLEAILNLLLNSINCPISDVVATHLQCINILSGINFSELNSEIGNFTCNFSNACEGVGIKCSLELYSQILTLFLEKEFFSVANDLNKFSLYHNKVVILAGFNEAPSFQGPLLNALTREKFNLPSAQEEQGYFFYTLHNLFCASKVYITRSLSHRNPILLQRLEILLKEGKQPYRDWLRILNTPECTVPCTQPMPKPQTEVRKEKMQVMSCSAIEKLIRNPYSFYVEYILGLKQLRDLNFKPSMLEFGTMVHNILARYLRNKKSLMSIAREMFSTSQFNFSNMWWIRLQRVIQSFVELDKTRSNYVELEKSFTCPIFHIGVIPARDAGIYISCDQYETAWMTNRDLIPQEILLTARCDRVEYLPSGQVAIIDYKLGTPPSNEEVMSGFFRN
;
A
#
# COMPACT_ATOMS: atom_id res chain seq x y z
N MET A 1 35.27 -39.66 -8.86
CA MET A 1 36.11 -40.51 -9.72
C MET A 1 35.92 -40.04 -11.16
N ILE A 2 36.98 -39.62 -11.85
CA ILE A 2 36.92 -39.23 -13.26
C ILE A 2 37.46 -40.42 -14.06
N ILE A 3 36.62 -41.07 -14.85
CA ILE A 3 36.99 -42.22 -15.67
C ILE A 3 37.36 -41.68 -17.06
N SER A 4 38.66 -41.66 -17.37
CA SER A 4 39.28 -41.47 -18.70
C SER A 4 38.87 -40.20 -19.49
N LEU A 5 39.71 -39.16 -19.47
CA LEU A 5 39.64 -38.02 -20.40
C LEU A 5 40.06 -38.43 -21.83
N GLN A 6 39.34 -37.95 -22.85
CA GLN A 6 39.76 -38.09 -24.25
C GLN A 6 40.94 -37.15 -24.58
N LYS A 7 41.67 -37.45 -25.68
CA LYS A 7 42.96 -36.81 -26.06
C LYS A 7 42.93 -35.28 -26.23
N ASP A 8 41.74 -34.67 -26.33
CA ASP A 8 41.56 -33.23 -26.58
C ASP A 8 40.79 -32.50 -25.45
N GLN A 9 40.50 -33.16 -24.33
CA GLN A 9 39.76 -32.57 -23.21
C GLN A 9 40.69 -31.96 -22.15
N HIS A 10 40.67 -30.63 -22.01
CA HIS A 10 41.35 -29.91 -20.94
C HIS A 10 40.47 -29.81 -19.69
N ILE A 11 40.98 -30.25 -18.53
CA ILE A 11 40.38 -29.90 -17.25
C ILE A 11 40.99 -28.57 -16.79
N ILE A 12 40.15 -27.53 -16.70
CA ILE A 12 40.56 -26.21 -16.22
C ILE A 12 40.00 -26.01 -14.81
N PHE A 13 40.89 -25.94 -13.81
CA PHE A 13 40.51 -25.59 -12.45
C PHE A 13 40.82 -24.11 -12.20
N VAL A 14 39.80 -23.32 -11.84
CA VAL A 14 39.93 -21.89 -11.53
C VAL A 14 39.58 -21.66 -10.07
N GLY A 15 40.58 -21.33 -9.25
CA GLY A 15 40.39 -20.94 -7.85
C GLY A 15 41.38 -21.58 -6.88
N ILE A 16 41.29 -21.17 -5.61
CA ILE A 16 42.07 -21.70 -4.50
C ILE A 16 41.09 -22.45 -3.58
N GLY A 17 40.89 -23.74 -3.83
CA GLY A 17 40.06 -24.60 -2.99
C GLY A 17 40.77 -24.98 -1.68
N LYS A 18 40.02 -25.35 -0.63
CA LYS A 18 40.60 -25.81 0.65
C LYS A 18 41.36 -27.14 0.53
N ASP A 19 41.05 -27.95 -0.48
CA ASP A 19 41.62 -29.28 -0.63
C ASP A 19 42.74 -29.31 -1.69
N LYS A 20 43.99 -29.20 -1.24
CA LYS A 20 45.18 -29.21 -2.10
C LYS A 20 45.37 -30.55 -2.82
N SER A 21 44.81 -31.64 -2.29
CA SER A 21 44.95 -32.98 -2.88
C SER A 21 44.24 -33.08 -4.23
N LEU A 22 43.07 -32.47 -4.36
CA LEU A 22 42.32 -32.40 -5.61
C LEU A 22 43.06 -31.55 -6.66
N ILE A 23 43.62 -30.42 -6.24
CA ILE A 23 44.38 -29.54 -7.14
C ILE A 23 45.63 -30.26 -7.67
N LYS A 24 46.34 -31.00 -6.80
CA LYS A 24 47.49 -31.82 -7.21
C LYS A 24 47.08 -32.95 -8.16
N ALA A 25 45.97 -33.62 -7.89
CA ALA A 25 45.43 -34.64 -8.79
C ALA A 25 45.14 -34.09 -10.18
N ILE A 26 44.61 -32.86 -10.29
CA ILE A 26 44.38 -32.18 -11.57
C ILE A 26 45.70 -31.76 -12.22
N TYR A 27 46.67 -31.25 -11.45
CA TYR A 27 48.00 -30.89 -11.95
C TYR A 27 48.75 -32.07 -12.56
N ASP A 28 48.61 -33.27 -11.99
CA ASP A 28 49.30 -34.48 -12.45
C ASP A 28 48.62 -35.13 -13.68
N LEU A 29 47.48 -34.61 -14.15
CA LEU A 29 46.81 -35.10 -15.36
C LEU A 29 47.51 -34.56 -16.62
N PRO A 30 47.65 -35.38 -17.69
CA PRO A 30 48.37 -35.00 -18.91
C PRO A 30 47.80 -33.77 -19.64
N PHE A 31 46.53 -33.42 -19.41
CA PHE A 31 45.85 -32.25 -20.00
C PHE A 31 45.26 -31.29 -18.95
N GLY A 32 45.64 -31.45 -17.68
CA GLY A 32 45.17 -30.60 -16.58
C GLY A 32 45.79 -29.20 -16.65
N LYS A 33 44.97 -28.17 -16.56
CA LYS A 33 45.40 -26.77 -16.46
C LYS A 33 44.83 -26.16 -15.18
N ILE A 34 45.69 -25.49 -14.42
CA ILE A 34 45.30 -24.75 -13.22
C ILE A 34 45.47 -23.27 -13.50
N ILE A 35 44.40 -22.50 -13.35
CA ILE A 35 44.44 -21.05 -13.47
C ILE A 35 44.45 -20.45 -12.07
N LEU A 36 45.53 -19.74 -11.75
CA LEU A 36 45.71 -19.05 -10.48
C LEU A 36 45.33 -17.57 -10.63
N PRO A 37 44.14 -17.14 -10.14
CA PRO A 37 43.73 -15.75 -10.28
C PRO A 37 44.65 -14.83 -9.47
N ASN A 38 45.03 -13.70 -10.08
CA ASN A 38 45.75 -12.60 -9.42
C ASN A 38 47.09 -12.97 -8.76
N LEU A 39 47.81 -14.01 -9.23
CA LEU A 39 49.17 -14.29 -8.78
C LEU A 39 50.10 -13.11 -9.14
N ASN A 40 50.68 -12.45 -8.15
CA ASN A 40 51.53 -11.28 -8.39
C ASN A 40 53.00 -11.69 -8.55
N LEU A 41 53.45 -11.79 -9.80
CA LEU A 41 54.83 -12.12 -10.16
C LEU A 41 55.84 -10.99 -9.85
N LYS A 42 55.38 -9.77 -9.55
CA LYS A 42 56.24 -8.59 -9.32
C LYS A 42 56.69 -8.42 -7.87
N ILE A 43 56.20 -9.23 -6.92
CA ILE A 43 56.59 -9.14 -5.51
C ILE A 43 58.06 -9.57 -5.35
N LYS A 44 58.89 -8.72 -4.75
CA LYS A 44 60.32 -9.01 -4.50
C LYS A 44 60.47 -10.25 -3.60
N GLU A 45 61.51 -11.04 -3.84
CA GLU A 45 61.72 -12.33 -3.18
C GLU A 45 61.75 -12.24 -1.64
N LYS A 46 62.33 -11.16 -1.11
CA LYS A 46 62.35 -10.88 0.33
C LYS A 46 60.94 -10.74 0.93
N ASP A 47 60.03 -10.09 0.20
CA ASP A 47 58.68 -9.79 0.66
C ASP A 47 57.76 -11.00 0.43
N TRP A 48 58.02 -11.80 -0.62
CA TRP A 48 57.36 -13.08 -0.88
C TRP A 48 57.60 -14.11 0.24
N LYS A 49 58.81 -14.13 0.80
CA LYS A 49 59.14 -15.00 1.94
C LYS A 49 58.43 -14.60 3.23
N LEU A 50 58.15 -13.31 3.41
CA LEU A 50 57.56 -12.71 4.61
C LEU A 50 56.02 -12.56 4.56
N LEU A 51 55.34 -13.11 3.55
CA LEU A 51 53.89 -13.03 3.44
C LEU A 51 53.18 -13.64 4.67
N ASP A 52 52.22 -12.90 5.22
CA ASP A 52 51.37 -13.36 6.34
C ASP A 52 50.37 -14.42 5.87
N LYS A 53 50.05 -15.41 6.73
CA LYS A 53 49.06 -16.47 6.45
C LYS A 53 47.67 -15.95 6.09
N LYS A 54 47.31 -14.74 6.54
CA LYS A 54 46.04 -14.07 6.22
C LYS A 54 46.05 -13.40 4.84
N HIS A 55 47.23 -13.22 4.23
CA HIS A 55 47.38 -12.56 2.94
C HIS A 55 47.02 -13.50 1.79
N TYR A 56 46.24 -13.03 0.82
CA TYR A 56 45.81 -13.84 -0.34
C TYR A 56 46.97 -14.49 -1.11
N GLN A 57 48.06 -13.74 -1.34
CA GLN A 57 49.27 -14.28 -2.01
C GLN A 57 49.97 -15.38 -1.20
N TYR A 58 49.78 -15.44 0.12
CA TYR A 58 50.30 -16.56 0.93
C TYR A 58 49.58 -17.85 0.56
N CYS A 59 48.26 -17.83 0.36
CA CYS A 59 47.50 -19.02 -0.05
C CYS A 59 47.98 -19.56 -1.41
N LEU A 60 48.32 -18.66 -2.36
CA LEU A 60 48.90 -19.03 -3.64
C LEU A 60 50.32 -19.58 -3.50
N LYS A 61 51.16 -18.94 -2.68
CA LYS A 61 52.50 -19.42 -2.34
C LYS A 61 52.46 -20.81 -1.73
N ASP A 62 51.61 -21.03 -0.74
CA ASP A 62 51.45 -22.29 -0.01
C ASP A 62 50.88 -23.41 -0.91
N LEU A 63 50.16 -23.05 -1.99
CA LEU A 63 49.76 -23.99 -3.04
C LEU A 63 50.92 -24.30 -4.01
N LEU A 64 51.65 -23.29 -4.47
CA LEU A 64 52.80 -23.45 -5.36
C LEU A 64 53.93 -24.28 -4.69
N ASP A 65 54.19 -24.02 -3.40
CA ASP A 65 55.13 -24.79 -2.58
C ASP A 65 54.69 -26.27 -2.47
N TYR A 66 53.39 -26.52 -2.32
CA TYR A 66 52.82 -27.87 -2.28
C TYR A 66 52.91 -28.59 -3.63
N LEU A 67 52.69 -27.87 -4.74
CA LEU A 67 52.83 -28.41 -6.09
C LEU A 67 54.30 -28.54 -6.53
N LYS A 68 55.24 -27.93 -5.79
CA LYS A 68 56.67 -27.81 -6.11
C LYS A 68 56.92 -27.08 -7.44
N VAL A 69 56.16 -26.03 -7.70
CA VAL A 69 56.26 -25.20 -8.90
C VAL A 69 56.78 -23.82 -8.49
N ASP A 70 57.83 -23.32 -9.14
CA ASP A 70 58.27 -21.94 -8.89
C ASP A 70 57.24 -20.98 -9.48
N ARG A 71 56.94 -19.89 -8.77
CA ARG A 71 56.02 -18.86 -9.26
C ARG A 71 56.44 -18.28 -10.61
N ARG A 72 57.74 -18.30 -10.95
CA ARG A 72 58.27 -17.83 -12.23
C ARG A 72 57.94 -18.77 -13.40
N ASP A 73 57.60 -20.02 -13.11
CA ASP A 73 57.20 -21.02 -14.10
C ASP A 73 55.70 -20.92 -14.44
N VAL A 74 54.95 -20.06 -13.74
CA VAL A 74 53.55 -19.76 -14.03
C VAL A 74 53.48 -18.79 -15.20
N SER A 75 52.95 -19.25 -16.33
CA SER A 75 52.75 -18.45 -17.53
C SER A 75 51.49 -17.61 -17.46
N PHE A 76 51.52 -16.41 -18.06
CA PHE A 76 50.31 -15.62 -18.29
C PHE A 76 49.46 -16.28 -19.39
N LEU A 77 48.14 -16.34 -19.19
CA LEU A 77 47.22 -16.74 -20.24
C LEU A 77 47.32 -15.72 -21.40
N PRO A 78 47.56 -16.15 -22.65
CA PRO A 78 47.65 -15.24 -23.78
C PRO A 78 46.24 -14.77 -24.20
N GLU A 79 45.78 -13.69 -23.57
CA GLU A 79 44.88 -12.63 -24.08
C GLU A 79 44.51 -11.70 -22.92
N ALA A 80 45.37 -10.72 -22.66
CA ALA A 80 45.03 -9.49 -21.97
C ALA A 80 46.02 -8.42 -22.43
N CYS A 81 45.83 -7.94 -23.66
CA CYS A 81 46.53 -6.76 -24.13
C CYS A 81 46.12 -5.57 -23.24
N SER A 82 47.13 -4.95 -22.66
CA SER A 82 47.20 -3.55 -22.19
C SER A 82 45.92 -2.72 -22.33
N GLY A 83 45.22 -2.54 -21.22
CA GLY A 83 44.16 -1.56 -21.07
C GLY A 83 43.73 -1.52 -19.62
N VAL A 84 44.22 -0.56 -18.85
CA VAL A 84 43.58 -0.18 -17.59
C VAL A 84 42.17 0.26 -17.96
N ILE A 85 41.16 -0.51 -17.55
CA ILE A 85 39.76 -0.11 -17.72
C ILE A 85 39.58 1.18 -16.90
N PRO A 86 39.23 2.33 -17.51
CA PRO A 86 38.92 3.52 -16.73
C PRO A 86 37.67 3.22 -15.91
N VAL A 87 37.75 3.45 -14.60
CA VAL A 87 36.59 3.37 -13.72
C VAL A 87 35.59 4.44 -14.18
N PRO A 88 34.36 4.08 -14.55
CA PRO A 88 33.31 5.05 -14.86
C PRO A 88 33.11 6.01 -13.68
N ARG A 89 32.92 7.32 -13.92
CA ARG A 89 32.80 8.37 -12.87
C ARG A 89 31.75 8.10 -11.77
N HIS A 90 30.83 7.17 -11.97
CA HIS A 90 29.82 6.76 -10.99
C HIS A 90 30.27 5.60 -10.07
N TRP A 91 31.44 5.01 -10.33
CA TRP A 91 32.12 4.04 -9.47
C TRP A 91 33.30 4.66 -8.70
N ASP A 92 33.53 5.97 -8.85
CA ASP A 92 34.53 6.71 -8.09
C ASP A 92 34.04 6.94 -6.64
N PRO A 93 34.72 6.40 -5.60
CA PRO A 93 34.31 6.54 -4.21
C PRO A 93 34.22 7.98 -3.72
N GLU A 94 34.87 8.94 -4.40
CA GLU A 94 34.86 10.35 -3.99
C GLU A 94 33.47 11.00 -4.13
N ASN A 95 32.63 10.57 -5.07
CA ASN A 95 31.27 11.13 -5.24
C ASN A 95 30.24 10.61 -4.20
N LEU A 96 30.59 9.58 -3.43
CA LEU A 96 29.74 9.07 -2.33
C LEU A 96 29.92 9.87 -1.02
N THR A 97 30.87 10.82 -0.98
CA THR A 97 31.21 11.59 0.22
C THR A 97 30.35 12.85 0.44
N LEU A 98 29.47 13.21 -0.51
CA LEU A 98 28.61 14.40 -0.44
C LEU A 98 27.33 14.25 0.39
N ASN A 99 27.09 13.07 0.98
CA ASN A 99 25.91 12.84 1.80
C ASN A 99 26.30 12.80 3.29
N GLU A 100 25.92 13.83 4.05
CA GLU A 100 26.27 13.98 5.47
C GLU A 100 25.77 12.82 6.34
N ARG A 101 24.78 12.05 5.88
CA ARG A 101 24.27 10.85 6.55
C ARG A 101 25.21 9.65 6.51
N THR A 102 26.13 9.57 5.55
CA THR A 102 27.08 8.45 5.45
C THR A 102 28.31 8.64 6.35
N ARG A 103 28.57 9.86 6.85
CA ARG A 103 29.69 10.16 7.76
C ARG A 103 29.62 9.45 9.12
N TRP A 104 28.42 9.02 9.54
CA TRP A 104 28.23 8.42 10.87
C TRP A 104 28.44 6.90 10.92
N LEU A 105 28.57 6.23 9.76
CA LEU A 105 28.60 4.77 9.66
C LEU A 105 29.97 4.17 9.28
N TYR A 106 31.03 4.97 9.10
CA TYR A 106 32.36 4.46 8.78
C TYR A 106 33.27 4.41 10.01
N ASN A 107 33.55 3.19 10.48
CA ASN A 107 34.53 2.87 11.53
C ASN A 107 35.96 3.34 11.16
N GLU A 108 36.70 3.77 12.18
CA GLU A 108 38.02 4.45 12.19
C GLU A 108 39.24 3.75 11.53
N ASN A 109 39.09 2.68 10.73
CA ASN A 109 40.24 1.89 10.28
C ASN A 109 40.55 1.94 8.77
N TRP A 110 40.04 2.92 8.03
CA TRP A 110 40.34 3.08 6.61
C TRP A 110 40.92 4.47 6.32
N ILE A 111 42.18 4.52 5.88
CA ILE A 111 42.83 5.73 5.37
C ILE A 111 42.51 5.83 3.86
N PRO A 112 41.90 6.93 3.39
CA PRO A 112 41.64 7.15 1.96
C PRO A 112 42.93 7.12 1.13
N VAL A 113 42.86 6.59 -0.09
CA VAL A 113 44.00 6.50 -1.02
C VAL A 113 44.53 7.89 -1.42
N SER A 114 43.70 8.93 -1.42
CA SER A 114 44.14 10.32 -1.60
C SER A 114 45.07 10.80 -0.48
N SER A 115 44.95 10.24 0.73
CA SER A 115 45.79 10.55 1.88
C SER A 115 47.15 9.82 1.87
N THR A 116 47.39 8.89 0.93
CA THR A 116 48.68 8.16 0.82
C THR A 116 49.66 8.85 -0.13
N GLY A 117 49.28 9.96 -0.76
CA GLY A 117 50.13 10.74 -1.67
C GLY A 117 50.49 10.01 -2.97
N MET A 118 49.71 9.01 -3.38
CA MET A 118 50.05 8.10 -4.49
C MET A 118 49.46 8.48 -5.87
N THR A 119 48.83 9.65 -6.02
CA THR A 119 48.33 10.14 -7.33
C THR A 119 48.96 11.47 -7.70
N GLU A 120 49.71 11.50 -8.80
CA GLU A 120 50.14 12.75 -9.45
C GLU A 120 48.94 13.43 -10.15
N GLU A 121 48.86 14.75 -10.02
CA GLU A 121 47.90 15.62 -10.72
C GLU A 121 47.94 15.38 -12.24
N ARG A 122 46.77 15.10 -12.84
CA ARG A 122 46.60 15.26 -14.29
C ARG A 122 45.65 16.41 -14.59
N ALA A 123 46.28 17.47 -15.09
CA ALA A 123 45.72 18.65 -15.69
C ALA A 123 44.82 18.35 -16.90
N GLY A 124 43.76 19.15 -17.02
CA GLY A 124 43.15 19.55 -18.30
C GLY A 124 42.25 18.52 -18.97
N ILE A 125 40.93 18.71 -18.86
CA ILE A 125 39.99 18.75 -20.00
C ILE A 125 38.75 19.55 -19.52
N THR A 126 38.59 20.71 -20.13
CA THR A 126 37.44 21.62 -20.07
C THR A 126 36.43 21.22 -21.15
N GLY A 127 35.15 21.04 -20.80
CA GLY A 127 34.06 20.86 -21.76
C GLY A 127 32.69 20.72 -21.07
N SER A 128 31.71 21.52 -21.51
CA SER A 128 30.40 21.82 -20.88
C SER A 128 29.30 20.77 -21.12
N PRO A 129 28.21 20.79 -20.32
CA PRO A 129 27.16 19.76 -20.29
C PRO A 129 25.90 20.13 -21.10
N GLU A 130 26.01 20.25 -22.43
CA GLU A 130 24.84 20.45 -23.31
C GLU A 130 25.07 19.70 -24.62
N GLU A 131 24.45 18.52 -24.78
CA GLU A 131 23.98 17.98 -26.07
C GLU A 131 23.13 16.73 -25.79
N TYR A 132 21.83 16.98 -25.66
CA TYR A 132 20.76 15.99 -25.71
C TYR A 132 20.21 15.97 -27.14
N LEU A 133 19.74 14.78 -27.57
CA LEU A 133 18.90 14.47 -28.73
C LEU A 133 19.62 14.30 -30.08
N ASP A 134 19.70 13.04 -30.54
CA ASP A 134 19.12 12.63 -31.82
C ASP A 134 18.89 11.11 -31.83
N TYR A 135 17.64 10.70 -31.61
CA TYR A 135 17.15 9.36 -31.93
C TYR A 135 16.54 9.43 -33.33
N VAL A 136 17.25 8.91 -34.32
CA VAL A 136 16.68 8.62 -35.65
C VAL A 136 16.54 7.11 -35.77
N PHE A 137 15.29 6.67 -35.91
CA PHE A 137 14.91 5.28 -36.15
C PHE A 137 15.47 4.79 -37.49
N ASP A 138 16.21 3.68 -37.47
CA ASP A 138 16.48 2.88 -38.66
C ASP A 138 15.56 1.64 -38.65
N THR A 139 14.56 1.65 -39.52
CA THR A 139 13.57 0.57 -39.67
C THR A 139 13.96 -0.45 -40.76
N THR A 140 15.24 -0.51 -41.17
CA THR A 140 15.65 -1.32 -42.34
C THR A 140 16.70 -2.41 -42.09
N ALA A 141 16.91 -2.86 -40.85
CA ALA A 141 17.89 -3.91 -40.57
C ALA A 141 17.46 -5.31 -41.05
N ASP A 142 18.04 -5.75 -42.16
CA ASP A 142 17.97 -7.07 -42.79
C ASP A 142 18.35 -8.20 -41.80
N LEU A 143 17.38 -9.07 -41.49
CA LEU A 143 17.44 -10.14 -40.48
C LEU A 143 18.21 -11.40 -40.94
N SER A 144 18.84 -11.39 -42.10
CA SER A 144 19.44 -12.60 -42.70
C SER A 144 20.92 -12.87 -42.35
N LYS A 145 21.56 -12.05 -41.51
CA LYS A 145 23.00 -12.20 -41.18
C LYS A 145 23.29 -12.23 -39.68
N VAL A 146 23.05 -13.37 -39.03
CA VAL A 146 23.80 -13.74 -37.81
C VAL A 146 24.05 -15.26 -37.82
N SER A 147 25.22 -15.66 -38.31
CA SER A 147 25.68 -17.04 -38.22
C SER A 147 26.53 -17.26 -36.96
N SER A 148 26.18 -18.34 -36.26
CA SER A 148 27.05 -19.28 -35.52
C SER A 148 27.84 -18.79 -34.31
N GLY A 149 27.39 -19.22 -33.12
CA GLY A 149 28.26 -19.57 -32.00
C GLY A 149 27.82 -19.07 -30.63
N HIS A 150 26.60 -19.36 -30.15
CA HIS A 150 26.15 -18.88 -28.83
C HIS A 150 25.22 -19.89 -28.14
N VAL A 151 25.17 -19.84 -26.80
CA VAL A 151 24.07 -20.33 -25.97
C VAL A 151 22.81 -19.58 -26.39
N GLY A 152 22.23 -19.95 -27.54
CA GLY A 152 21.26 -19.14 -28.27
C GLY A 152 19.79 -19.38 -27.90
N ASN A 153 19.54 -20.34 -27.00
CA ASN A 153 18.19 -20.65 -26.54
C ASN A 153 17.79 -19.92 -25.25
N ILE A 154 18.71 -19.21 -24.56
CA ILE A 154 18.41 -18.52 -23.29
C ILE A 154 18.43 -17.00 -23.50
N GLU A 155 17.35 -16.33 -23.13
CA GLU A 155 17.20 -14.87 -23.16
C GLU A 155 16.92 -14.34 -21.76
N VAL A 156 17.75 -13.40 -21.27
CA VAL A 156 17.57 -12.76 -19.96
C VAL A 156 17.01 -11.36 -20.17
N ILE A 157 15.87 -11.07 -19.56
CA ILE A 157 15.17 -9.78 -19.68
C ILE A 157 15.08 -9.10 -18.31
N THR A 158 15.66 -7.90 -18.25
CA THR A 158 15.75 -7.10 -17.02
C THR A 158 14.74 -5.96 -17.05
N CYS A 159 13.75 -6.04 -16.17
CA CYS A 159 12.65 -5.07 -16.07
C CYS A 159 12.88 -4.11 -14.89
N ASP A 160 12.39 -2.89 -14.97
CA ASP A 160 12.59 -1.86 -13.95
C ASP A 160 11.68 -2.06 -12.74
N SER A 161 10.58 -2.80 -12.91
CA SER A 161 9.61 -3.11 -11.85
C SER A 161 8.97 -4.48 -12.03
N ARG A 162 8.35 -5.01 -10.97
CA ARG A 162 7.51 -6.22 -11.03
C ARG A 162 6.32 -6.07 -11.99
N GLU A 163 5.87 -4.84 -12.23
CA GLU A 163 4.75 -4.57 -13.13
C GLU A 163 5.16 -4.71 -14.59
N GLU A 164 6.27 -4.08 -14.97
CA GLU A 164 6.87 -4.25 -16.29
C GLU A 164 7.24 -5.72 -16.53
N GLU A 165 7.79 -6.40 -15.52
CA GLU A 165 8.10 -7.84 -15.58
C GLU A 165 6.87 -8.71 -15.86
N ALA A 166 5.73 -8.40 -15.22
CA ALA A 166 4.49 -9.10 -15.47
C ALA A 166 3.97 -8.86 -16.90
N GLN A 167 4.05 -7.63 -17.39
CA GLN A 167 3.65 -7.26 -18.76
C GLN A 167 4.52 -7.92 -19.82
N VAL A 168 5.84 -7.87 -19.66
CA VAL A 168 6.79 -8.55 -20.54
C VAL A 168 6.53 -10.06 -20.53
N THR A 169 6.32 -10.65 -19.36
CA THR A 169 6.04 -12.10 -19.26
C THR A 169 4.73 -12.47 -19.95
N SER A 170 3.67 -11.67 -19.78
CA SER A 170 2.39 -11.88 -20.50
C SER A 170 2.58 -11.78 -22.02
N LEU A 171 3.33 -10.77 -22.48
CA LEU A 171 3.61 -10.57 -23.90
C LEU A 171 4.42 -11.74 -24.51
N ILE A 172 5.36 -12.32 -23.77
CA ILE A 172 6.10 -13.52 -24.20
C ILE A 172 5.12 -14.70 -24.34
N ILE A 173 4.24 -14.91 -23.35
CA ILE A 173 3.26 -15.99 -23.39
C ILE A 173 2.32 -15.84 -24.60
N GLU A 174 1.85 -14.63 -24.87
CA GLU A 174 0.99 -14.31 -26.02
C GLU A 174 1.72 -14.57 -27.35
N ASN A 175 2.99 -14.17 -27.46
CA ASN A 175 3.77 -14.31 -28.69
C ASN A 175 4.19 -15.77 -28.98
N GLU A 176 4.57 -16.55 -27.96
CA GLU A 176 5.02 -17.95 -28.12
C GLU A 176 3.85 -18.95 -28.12
N GLY A 177 2.67 -18.52 -27.65
CA GLY A 177 1.43 -19.28 -27.58
C GLY A 177 1.29 -20.06 -26.27
N TYR A 178 0.10 -19.96 -25.64
CA TYR A 178 -0.19 -20.54 -24.32
C TYR A 178 0.08 -22.05 -24.21
N GLU A 179 -0.16 -22.82 -25.27
CA GLU A 179 0.03 -24.28 -25.26
C GLU A 179 1.50 -24.70 -25.32
N ASN A 180 2.41 -23.80 -25.74
CA ASN A 180 3.83 -24.11 -25.96
C ASN A 180 4.72 -23.70 -24.79
N VAL A 181 4.18 -22.95 -23.82
CA VAL A 181 4.94 -22.26 -22.77
C VAL A 181 4.76 -22.93 -21.41
N SER A 182 5.88 -23.21 -20.76
CA SER A 182 5.94 -23.54 -19.33
C SER A 182 6.37 -22.32 -18.53
N LEU A 183 5.53 -21.86 -17.60
CA LEU A 183 5.85 -20.72 -16.73
C LEU A 183 6.21 -21.19 -15.31
N VAL A 184 7.36 -20.76 -14.81
CA VAL A 184 7.77 -20.87 -13.41
C VAL A 184 7.85 -19.46 -12.85
N VAL A 185 7.16 -19.18 -11.74
CA VAL A 185 7.20 -17.85 -11.10
C VAL A 185 7.75 -17.94 -9.68
N PHE A 186 8.89 -17.32 -9.43
CA PHE A 186 9.57 -17.36 -8.13
C PHE A 186 8.99 -16.36 -7.10
N ASP A 187 8.21 -15.37 -7.56
CA ASP A 187 7.56 -14.36 -6.71
C ASP A 187 6.02 -14.49 -6.79
N LYS A 188 5.36 -14.70 -5.63
CA LYS A 188 3.90 -14.86 -5.53
C LYS A 188 3.12 -13.64 -6.04
N LEU A 189 3.62 -12.43 -5.77
CA LEU A 189 2.95 -11.20 -6.19
C LEU A 189 3.09 -10.99 -7.70
N LEU A 190 4.25 -11.37 -8.25
CA LEU A 190 4.45 -11.39 -9.70
C LEU A 190 3.51 -12.40 -10.38
N ALA A 191 3.36 -13.60 -9.79
CA ALA A 191 2.44 -14.62 -10.31
C ALA A 191 1.00 -14.10 -10.37
N ALA A 192 0.54 -13.43 -9.30
CA ALA A 192 -0.78 -12.80 -9.27
C ALA A 192 -0.96 -11.72 -10.34
N ARG A 193 0.08 -10.90 -10.59
CA ARG A 193 0.05 -9.86 -11.65
C ARG A 193 0.02 -10.45 -13.05
N ILE A 194 0.86 -11.45 -13.32
CA ILE A 194 0.86 -12.17 -14.61
C ILE A 194 -0.52 -12.78 -14.84
N ALA A 195 -1.07 -13.47 -13.84
CA ALA A 195 -2.40 -14.06 -13.93
C ALA A 195 -3.49 -13.01 -14.21
N CYS A 196 -3.38 -11.79 -13.66
CA CYS A 196 -4.31 -10.70 -13.98
C CYS A 196 -4.15 -10.16 -15.41
N LEU A 197 -2.93 -10.08 -15.95
CA LEU A 197 -2.67 -9.53 -17.28
C LEU A 197 -3.02 -10.52 -18.39
N SER A 198 -2.75 -11.82 -18.17
CA SER A 198 -3.11 -12.87 -19.12
C SER A 198 -4.64 -13.07 -19.22
N ARG A 199 -5.45 -12.43 -18.37
CA ARG A 199 -6.92 -12.42 -18.41
C ARG A 199 -7.47 -11.40 -19.41
N GLN A 200 -7.11 -11.52 -20.69
CA GLN A 200 -8.01 -11.05 -21.74
C GLN A 200 -9.28 -11.91 -21.84
N HIS A 201 -9.36 -13.05 -21.14
CA HIS A 201 -10.58 -13.86 -20.99
C HIS A 201 -10.93 -14.04 -19.51
N SER A 202 -12.11 -13.53 -19.13
CA SER A 202 -12.92 -13.81 -17.92
C SER A 202 -12.40 -13.38 -16.55
N ALA A 203 -13.20 -12.48 -15.93
CA ALA A 203 -13.60 -12.34 -14.53
C ALA A 203 -12.55 -12.41 -13.39
N ILE A 204 -12.88 -11.74 -12.29
CA ILE A 204 -12.36 -12.02 -10.93
C ILE A 204 -12.26 -13.56 -10.77
N PRO A 205 -11.23 -14.14 -10.09
CA PRO A 205 -11.19 -15.58 -9.88
C PRO A 205 -12.58 -16.05 -9.44
N GLU A 206 -13.20 -16.99 -10.17
CA GLU A 206 -14.61 -17.33 -9.97
C GLU A 206 -14.91 -17.63 -8.50
N ASN A 207 -13.94 -18.18 -7.78
CA ASN A 207 -14.01 -18.53 -6.37
C ASN A 207 -13.96 -17.34 -5.38
N TYR A 208 -13.40 -16.18 -5.75
CA TYR A 208 -13.11 -15.10 -4.78
C TYR A 208 -14.34 -14.57 -4.05
N PRO A 209 -15.48 -14.27 -4.71
CA PRO A 209 -16.71 -13.88 -4.02
C PRO A 209 -17.21 -14.94 -3.03
N TYR A 210 -17.06 -16.22 -3.36
CA TYR A 210 -17.48 -17.31 -2.48
C TYR A 210 -16.57 -17.42 -1.24
N ILE A 211 -15.26 -17.25 -1.43
CA ILE A 211 -14.27 -17.25 -0.33
C ILE A 211 -14.51 -16.06 0.59
N THR A 212 -14.69 -14.85 0.05
CA THR A 212 -14.95 -13.65 0.87
C THR A 212 -16.25 -13.76 1.64
N LEU A 213 -17.29 -14.34 1.04
CA LEU A 213 -18.56 -14.56 1.74
C LEU A 213 -18.41 -15.50 2.95
N LEU A 214 -17.66 -16.60 2.79
CA LEU A 214 -17.34 -17.54 3.88
C LEU A 214 -16.56 -16.87 5.02
N LEU A 215 -15.69 -15.90 4.71
CA LEU A 215 -14.90 -15.21 5.73
C LEU A 215 -15.71 -14.11 6.42
N TYR A 216 -16.43 -13.28 5.65
CA TYR A 216 -17.21 -12.17 6.21
C TYR A 216 -18.35 -12.61 7.12
N SER A 217 -19.01 -13.74 6.83
CA SER A 217 -20.06 -14.30 7.70
C SER A 217 -19.54 -14.62 9.11
N ILE A 218 -18.32 -15.15 9.22
CA ILE A 218 -17.67 -15.46 10.49
C ILE A 218 -17.13 -14.17 11.13
N GLU A 219 -16.54 -13.28 10.35
CA GLU A 219 -15.97 -12.02 10.82
C GLU A 219 -17.00 -11.13 11.52
N VAL A 220 -18.24 -11.08 11.02
CA VAL A 220 -19.34 -10.36 11.69
C VAL A 220 -19.55 -10.87 13.11
N LEU A 221 -19.49 -12.18 13.33
CA LEU A 221 -19.69 -12.77 14.65
C LEU A 221 -18.47 -12.62 15.55
N THR A 222 -17.27 -12.87 15.05
CA THR A 222 -16.02 -12.74 15.85
C THR A 222 -15.73 -11.29 16.23
N SER A 223 -16.14 -10.32 15.41
CA SER A 223 -16.03 -8.89 15.70
C SER A 223 -17.19 -8.32 16.52
N ASN A 224 -18.10 -9.17 17.00
CA ASN A 224 -19.31 -8.78 17.74
C ASN A 224 -20.14 -7.71 16.99
N TRP A 225 -20.51 -8.01 15.75
CA TRP A 225 -21.32 -7.14 14.89
C TRP A 225 -20.70 -5.75 14.66
N SER A 226 -19.39 -5.70 14.44
CA SER A 226 -18.73 -4.44 14.11
C SER A 226 -19.28 -3.82 12.82
N SER A 227 -19.38 -2.50 12.78
CA SER A 227 -19.92 -1.76 11.62
C SER A 227 -19.21 -2.08 10.31
N VAL A 228 -17.89 -2.32 10.38
CA VAL A 228 -17.06 -2.63 9.21
C VAL A 228 -17.37 -4.04 8.71
N ALA A 229 -17.29 -5.06 9.57
CA ALA A 229 -17.57 -6.44 9.17
C ALA A 229 -19.01 -6.59 8.67
N LEU A 230 -19.98 -5.94 9.35
CA LEU A 230 -21.38 -5.95 8.96
C LEU A 230 -21.57 -5.35 7.55
N LEU A 231 -20.96 -4.20 7.27
CA LEU A 231 -21.04 -3.60 5.93
C LEU A 231 -20.33 -4.41 4.87
N SER A 232 -19.19 -5.05 5.19
CA SER A 232 -18.50 -5.96 4.26
C SER A 232 -19.39 -7.13 3.84
N LEU A 233 -20.11 -7.72 4.78
CA LEU A 233 -21.05 -8.80 4.50
C LEU A 233 -22.28 -8.30 3.74
N LEU A 234 -22.90 -7.19 4.17
CA LEU A 234 -24.10 -6.65 3.54
C LEU A 234 -23.83 -6.14 2.13
N LYS A 235 -22.68 -5.51 1.85
CA LYS A 235 -22.33 -5.05 0.49
C LYS A 235 -21.78 -6.14 -0.42
N HIS A 236 -21.71 -7.37 0.05
CA HIS A 236 -21.20 -8.48 -0.72
C HIS A 236 -22.08 -8.76 -1.95
N SER A 237 -21.48 -9.06 -3.11
CA SER A 237 -22.19 -9.19 -4.40
C SER A 237 -23.28 -10.28 -4.40
N LEU A 238 -23.08 -11.33 -3.62
CA LEU A 238 -24.00 -12.47 -3.49
C LEU A 238 -25.13 -12.24 -2.46
N VAL A 239 -25.13 -11.12 -1.74
CA VAL A 239 -26.09 -10.88 -0.64
C VAL A 239 -27.04 -9.76 -1.04
N THR A 240 -28.34 -10.07 -1.14
CA THR A 240 -29.36 -9.08 -1.52
C THR A 240 -30.68 -9.20 -0.76
N PHE A 241 -30.89 -10.27 0.03
CA PHE A 241 -32.12 -10.52 0.79
C PHE A 241 -33.43 -10.47 -0.04
N GLY A 242 -33.34 -10.68 -1.36
CA GLY A 242 -34.47 -10.65 -2.29
C GLY A 242 -34.76 -9.29 -2.92
N TYR A 243 -33.99 -8.25 -2.60
CA TYR A 243 -34.09 -6.94 -3.25
C TYR A 243 -33.31 -6.91 -4.57
N THR A 244 -33.67 -5.98 -5.47
CA THR A 244 -32.82 -5.67 -6.62
C THR A 244 -31.51 -5.00 -6.16
N GLN A 245 -30.41 -5.20 -6.88
CA GLN A 245 -29.10 -4.62 -6.52
C GLN A 245 -29.17 -3.09 -6.35
N GLU A 246 -29.92 -2.39 -7.22
CA GLU A 246 -30.09 -0.95 -7.12
C GLU A 246 -30.83 -0.53 -5.84
N GLU A 247 -31.96 -1.16 -5.54
CA GLU A 247 -32.75 -0.85 -4.34
C GLU A 247 -31.95 -1.16 -3.08
N TYR A 248 -31.30 -2.32 -3.05
CA TYR A 248 -30.48 -2.76 -1.94
C TYR A 248 -29.32 -1.79 -1.66
N SER A 249 -28.63 -1.34 -2.71
CA SER A 249 -27.55 -0.35 -2.58
C SER A 249 -28.05 0.99 -2.01
N ARG A 250 -29.26 1.43 -2.35
CA ARG A 250 -29.87 2.67 -1.81
C ARG A 250 -30.21 2.52 -0.33
N ILE A 251 -30.80 1.39 0.05
CA ILE A 251 -31.12 1.05 1.45
C ILE A 251 -29.84 1.02 2.30
N LEU A 252 -28.82 0.30 1.83
CA LEU A 252 -27.54 0.18 2.55
C LEU A 252 -26.78 1.51 2.63
N SER A 253 -26.87 2.36 1.60
CA SER A 253 -26.23 3.68 1.63
C SER A 253 -26.87 4.58 2.69
N GLU A 254 -28.20 4.59 2.81
CA GLU A 254 -28.88 5.33 3.88
C GLU A 254 -28.52 4.74 5.26
N PHE A 255 -28.52 3.41 5.39
CA PHE A 255 -28.12 2.74 6.63
C PHE A 255 -26.68 3.08 7.07
N GLU A 256 -25.72 3.04 6.15
CA GLU A 256 -24.33 3.39 6.42
C GLU A 256 -24.18 4.84 6.87
N ILE A 257 -24.75 5.78 6.10
CA ILE A 257 -24.54 7.21 6.30
C ILE A 257 -25.28 7.69 7.55
N GLU A 258 -26.55 7.32 7.70
CA GLU A 258 -27.41 7.86 8.76
C GLU A 258 -27.25 7.11 10.09
N ILE A 259 -26.90 5.82 10.07
CA ILE A 259 -26.75 5.01 11.29
C ILE A 259 -25.28 4.75 11.61
N LEU A 260 -24.58 3.93 10.81
CA LEU A 260 -23.27 3.38 11.21
C LEU A 260 -22.15 4.44 11.29
N ARG A 261 -22.26 5.55 10.56
CA ARG A 261 -21.31 6.67 10.61
C ARG A 261 -21.69 7.75 11.62
N ASN A 262 -22.93 7.77 12.10
CA ASN A 262 -23.44 8.82 13.00
C ASN A 262 -23.63 8.36 14.44
N PHE A 263 -23.89 7.08 14.65
CA PHE A 263 -24.05 6.46 15.95
C PHE A 263 -22.84 5.60 16.26
N ASN A 264 -22.45 5.57 17.54
CA ASN A 264 -21.44 4.64 17.99
C ASN A 264 -22.08 3.30 18.36
N THR A 265 -21.99 2.33 17.46
CA THR A 265 -22.62 1.02 17.61
C THR A 265 -21.59 -0.05 18.02
N ASN A 266 -21.75 -0.63 19.22
CA ASN A 266 -20.89 -1.71 19.73
C ASN A 266 -21.69 -3.00 19.90
N GLY A 267 -22.18 -3.52 18.78
CA GLY A 267 -22.94 -4.76 18.71
C GLY A 267 -24.34 -4.57 18.16
N LEU A 268 -25.02 -5.69 17.93
CA LEU A 268 -26.31 -5.73 17.25
C LEU A 268 -27.40 -4.91 17.97
N LYS A 269 -27.43 -4.97 19.30
CA LYS A 269 -28.42 -4.25 20.10
C LYS A 269 -28.29 -2.73 19.92
N ASP A 270 -27.06 -2.20 19.98
CA ASP A 270 -26.81 -0.78 19.77
C ASP A 270 -27.21 -0.33 18.37
N ILE A 271 -27.01 -1.19 17.36
CA ILE A 271 -27.44 -0.92 15.98
C ILE A 271 -28.97 -0.81 15.91
N ILE A 272 -29.69 -1.76 16.51
CA ILE A 272 -31.16 -1.75 16.54
C ILE A 272 -31.69 -0.53 17.30
N ASP A 273 -31.08 -0.20 18.45
CA ASP A 273 -31.45 0.97 19.25
C ASP A 273 -31.20 2.28 18.47
N ALA A 274 -30.09 2.36 17.72
CA ALA A 274 -29.79 3.51 16.86
C ALA A 274 -30.80 3.66 15.71
N ILE A 275 -31.16 2.57 15.03
CA ILE A 275 -32.19 2.57 13.97
C ILE A 275 -33.54 3.04 14.56
N ASN A 276 -33.90 2.54 15.74
CA ASN A 276 -35.15 2.88 16.40
C ASN A 276 -35.20 4.35 16.85
N ALA A 277 -34.09 4.87 17.39
CA ALA A 277 -33.95 6.26 17.82
C ALA A 277 -34.00 7.26 16.65
N HIS A 278 -33.54 6.87 15.45
CA HIS A 278 -33.55 7.76 14.30
C HIS A 278 -34.98 7.99 13.76
N LYS A 279 -35.38 9.27 13.68
CA LYS A 279 -36.76 9.69 13.32
C LYS A 279 -36.99 9.82 11.82
N LYS A 280 -35.94 10.05 11.02
CA LYS A 280 -36.02 10.33 9.59
C LYS A 280 -35.17 9.33 8.80
N LEU A 281 -35.61 8.08 8.74
CA LEU A 281 -35.06 7.07 7.83
C LEU A 281 -36.13 6.72 6.81
N LYS A 282 -35.83 6.84 5.52
CA LYS A 282 -36.75 6.48 4.45
C LYS A 282 -36.99 4.98 4.41
N TYR A 283 -35.94 4.18 4.57
CA TYR A 283 -35.97 2.71 4.47
C TYR A 283 -35.93 2.01 5.84
N LYS A 284 -36.51 2.61 6.88
CA LYS A 284 -36.41 2.10 8.26
C LYS A 284 -36.88 0.64 8.41
N GLU A 285 -38.04 0.33 7.84
CA GLU A 285 -38.64 -1.01 7.92
C GLU A 285 -37.81 -2.04 7.16
N ASP A 286 -37.31 -1.69 5.97
CA ASP A 286 -36.45 -2.56 5.17
C ASP A 286 -35.12 -2.85 5.87
N ILE A 287 -34.50 -1.84 6.49
CA ILE A 287 -33.26 -1.99 7.26
C ILE A 287 -33.49 -2.97 8.43
N LEU A 288 -34.55 -2.78 9.21
CA LEU A 288 -34.87 -3.68 10.33
C LEU A 288 -35.18 -5.11 9.85
N LEU A 289 -35.84 -5.27 8.71
CA LEU A 289 -36.10 -6.56 8.10
C LEU A 289 -34.81 -7.27 7.66
N ILE A 290 -33.88 -6.53 7.03
CA ILE A 290 -32.58 -7.08 6.62
C ILE A 290 -31.78 -7.52 7.85
N ILE A 291 -31.68 -6.67 8.87
CA ILE A 291 -30.92 -6.97 10.09
C ILE A 291 -31.52 -8.14 10.86
N SER A 292 -32.85 -8.21 11.01
CA SER A 292 -33.51 -9.33 11.69
C SER A 292 -33.36 -10.65 10.94
N LYS A 293 -33.44 -10.65 9.59
CA LYS A 293 -33.14 -11.84 8.78
C LYS A 293 -31.69 -12.27 8.94
N LEU A 294 -30.75 -11.33 8.89
CA LEU A 294 -29.33 -11.61 9.07
C LEU A 294 -29.03 -12.19 10.45
N GLU A 295 -29.61 -11.61 11.51
CA GLU A 295 -29.54 -12.12 12.88
C GLU A 295 -30.06 -13.54 12.97
N ALA A 296 -31.25 -13.82 12.41
CA ALA A 296 -31.84 -15.16 12.43
C ALA A 296 -30.93 -16.20 11.74
N ILE A 297 -30.30 -15.83 10.62
CA ILE A 297 -29.39 -16.72 9.89
C ILE A 297 -28.12 -16.97 10.70
N LEU A 298 -27.43 -15.92 11.15
CA LEU A 298 -26.14 -16.07 11.84
C LEU A 298 -26.29 -16.62 13.27
N ASN A 299 -27.46 -16.49 13.90
CA ASN A 299 -27.75 -17.11 15.20
C ASN A 299 -27.72 -18.64 15.14
N LEU A 300 -27.99 -19.26 13.98
CA LEU A 300 -27.81 -20.71 13.81
C LEU A 300 -26.36 -21.10 14.09
N LEU A 301 -25.41 -20.34 13.54
CA LEU A 301 -23.98 -20.56 13.75
C LEU A 301 -23.55 -20.28 15.20
N LEU A 302 -24.09 -19.22 15.84
CA LEU A 302 -23.84 -18.94 17.26
C LEU A 302 -24.34 -20.07 18.18
N ASN A 303 -25.45 -20.72 17.84
CA ASN A 303 -25.99 -21.84 18.62
C ASN A 303 -25.14 -23.13 18.49
N SER A 304 -24.32 -23.22 17.44
CA SER A 304 -23.40 -24.35 17.23
C SER A 304 -22.04 -24.19 17.92
N ILE A 305 -21.84 -23.13 18.72
CA ILE A 305 -20.61 -22.92 19.48
C ILE A 305 -20.38 -24.08 20.46
N ASN A 306 -19.13 -24.56 20.56
CA ASN A 306 -18.72 -25.72 21.37
C ASN A 306 -19.25 -27.07 20.89
N CYS A 307 -19.90 -27.14 19.72
CA CYS A 307 -20.13 -28.40 19.02
C CYS A 307 -18.86 -28.92 18.33
N PRO A 308 -18.83 -30.21 17.95
CA PRO A 308 -17.81 -30.74 17.04
C PRO A 308 -17.66 -29.88 15.78
N ILE A 309 -16.44 -29.79 15.25
CA ILE A 309 -16.15 -29.00 14.05
C ILE A 309 -17.03 -29.38 12.85
N SER A 310 -17.39 -30.66 12.70
CA SER A 310 -18.31 -31.14 11.66
C SER A 310 -19.66 -30.39 11.68
N ASP A 311 -20.21 -30.19 12.87
CA ASP A 311 -21.52 -29.56 13.05
C ASP A 311 -21.44 -28.05 12.80
N VAL A 312 -20.32 -27.42 13.21
CA VAL A 312 -20.06 -26.01 12.94
C VAL A 312 -19.90 -25.76 11.44
N VAL A 313 -19.16 -26.63 10.72
CA VAL A 313 -19.00 -26.54 9.26
C VAL A 313 -20.33 -26.69 8.55
N ALA A 314 -21.12 -27.71 8.90
CA ALA A 314 -22.43 -27.94 8.29
C ALA A 314 -23.37 -26.75 8.52
N THR A 315 -23.41 -26.22 9.74
CA THR A 315 -24.23 -25.05 10.09
C THR A 315 -23.76 -23.80 9.36
N HIS A 316 -22.45 -23.60 9.24
CA HIS A 316 -21.88 -22.47 8.51
C HIS A 316 -22.26 -22.50 7.02
N LEU A 317 -22.09 -23.65 6.36
CA LEU A 317 -22.47 -23.81 4.95
C LEU A 317 -23.97 -23.60 4.74
N GLN A 318 -24.82 -24.04 5.67
CA GLN A 318 -26.25 -23.74 5.63
C GLN A 318 -26.53 -22.23 5.70
N CYS A 319 -25.84 -21.50 6.59
CA CYS A 319 -25.98 -20.04 6.68
C CYS A 319 -25.61 -19.35 5.36
N ILE A 320 -24.50 -19.76 4.75
CA ILE A 320 -24.03 -19.21 3.47
C ILE A 320 -25.00 -19.52 2.32
N ASN A 321 -25.54 -20.74 2.28
CA ASN A 321 -26.53 -21.12 1.28
C ASN A 321 -27.80 -20.26 1.38
N ILE A 322 -28.25 -19.96 2.61
CA ILE A 322 -29.41 -19.08 2.83
C ILE A 322 -29.09 -17.62 2.46
N LEU A 323 -27.89 -17.12 2.80
CA LEU A 323 -27.48 -15.74 2.50
C LEU A 323 -27.33 -15.48 1.00
N SER A 324 -26.73 -16.41 0.28
CA SER A 324 -26.44 -16.28 -1.15
C SER A 324 -27.57 -16.76 -2.07
N GLY A 325 -28.45 -17.63 -1.56
CA GLY A 325 -29.42 -18.36 -2.39
C GLY A 325 -28.79 -19.42 -3.30
N ILE A 326 -27.51 -19.73 -3.11
CA ILE A 326 -26.73 -20.68 -3.92
C ILE A 326 -26.33 -21.85 -3.04
N ASN A 327 -26.49 -23.09 -3.52
CA ASN A 327 -26.01 -24.26 -2.81
C ASN A 327 -24.54 -24.54 -3.12
N PHE A 328 -23.64 -24.22 -2.19
CA PHE A 328 -22.19 -24.31 -2.41
C PHE A 328 -21.73 -25.74 -2.69
N SER A 329 -22.34 -26.76 -2.06
CA SER A 329 -21.95 -28.16 -2.25
C SER A 329 -22.32 -28.74 -3.62
N GLU A 330 -23.24 -28.09 -4.34
CA GLU A 330 -23.71 -28.51 -5.67
C GLU A 330 -23.04 -27.72 -6.80
N LEU A 331 -22.13 -26.80 -6.48
CA LEU A 331 -21.38 -26.05 -7.48
C LEU A 331 -20.34 -26.96 -8.14
N ASN A 332 -20.41 -27.11 -9.46
CA ASN A 332 -19.38 -27.75 -10.28
C ASN A 332 -18.16 -26.82 -10.46
N SER A 333 -17.60 -26.32 -9.37
CA SER A 333 -16.47 -25.38 -9.33
C SER A 333 -15.45 -25.82 -8.30
N GLU A 334 -14.26 -25.22 -8.33
CA GLU A 334 -13.21 -25.50 -7.35
C GLU A 334 -13.67 -25.22 -5.92
N ILE A 335 -14.50 -24.18 -5.70
CA ILE A 335 -15.07 -23.90 -4.38
C ILE A 335 -16.06 -24.98 -3.93
N GLY A 336 -16.85 -25.56 -4.84
CA GLY A 336 -17.74 -26.69 -4.51
C GLY A 336 -16.94 -27.89 -4.03
N ASN A 337 -15.90 -28.28 -4.79
CA ASN A 337 -14.97 -29.35 -4.40
C ASN A 337 -14.29 -29.06 -3.06
N PHE A 338 -13.86 -27.81 -2.83
CA PHE A 338 -13.30 -27.38 -1.55
C PHE A 338 -14.27 -27.60 -0.39
N THR A 339 -15.53 -27.14 -0.52
CA THR A 339 -16.50 -27.26 0.58
C THR A 339 -16.80 -28.72 0.93
N CYS A 340 -16.92 -29.59 -0.08
CA CYS A 340 -17.07 -31.03 0.13
C CYS A 340 -15.84 -31.65 0.80
N ASN A 341 -14.64 -31.35 0.31
CA ASN A 341 -13.39 -31.85 0.89
C ASN A 341 -13.18 -31.35 2.33
N PHE A 342 -13.49 -30.09 2.60
CA PHE A 342 -13.39 -29.48 3.93
C PHE A 342 -14.38 -30.12 4.90
N SER A 343 -15.64 -30.30 4.50
CA SER A 343 -16.65 -30.99 5.30
C SER A 343 -16.22 -32.43 5.62
N ASN A 344 -15.76 -33.19 4.62
CA ASN A 344 -15.29 -34.56 4.79
C ASN A 344 -14.05 -34.65 5.70
N ALA A 345 -13.12 -33.69 5.59
CA ALA A 345 -11.94 -33.63 6.45
C ALA A 345 -12.28 -33.33 7.92
N CYS A 346 -13.40 -32.65 8.17
CA CYS A 346 -13.91 -32.35 9.51
C CYS A 346 -14.78 -33.48 10.10
N GLU A 347 -15.20 -34.45 9.29
CA GLU A 347 -16.04 -35.56 9.75
C GLU A 347 -15.28 -36.47 10.72
N GLY A 348 -15.91 -36.82 11.84
CA GLY A 348 -15.30 -37.65 12.89
C GLY A 348 -14.23 -36.95 13.74
N VAL A 349 -13.96 -35.66 13.52
CA VAL A 349 -13.00 -34.89 14.32
C VAL A 349 -13.67 -34.40 15.61
N GLY A 350 -13.28 -34.98 16.75
CA GLY A 350 -13.84 -34.65 18.07
C GLY A 350 -13.41 -33.30 18.68
N ILE A 351 -12.95 -32.35 17.86
CA ILE A 351 -12.50 -31.02 18.33
C ILE A 351 -13.73 -30.12 18.49
N LYS A 352 -14.01 -29.71 19.73
CA LYS A 352 -14.99 -28.66 20.01
C LYS A 352 -14.41 -27.31 19.60
N CYS A 353 -15.09 -26.61 18.70
CA CYS A 353 -14.57 -25.35 18.15
C CYS A 353 -15.27 -24.13 18.76
N SER A 354 -14.46 -23.14 19.14
CA SER A 354 -14.90 -21.75 19.23
C SER A 354 -14.96 -21.15 17.82
N LEU A 355 -15.68 -20.03 17.64
CA LEU A 355 -15.72 -19.33 16.36
C LEU A 355 -14.34 -18.84 15.91
N GLU A 356 -13.50 -18.41 16.85
CA GLU A 356 -12.12 -17.98 16.56
C GLU A 356 -11.26 -19.13 16.03
N LEU A 357 -11.32 -20.29 16.69
CA LEU A 357 -10.58 -21.47 16.25
C LEU A 357 -11.09 -21.96 14.89
N TYR A 358 -12.41 -21.96 14.69
CA TYR A 358 -13.01 -22.32 13.41
C TYR A 358 -12.57 -21.38 12.28
N SER A 359 -12.58 -20.07 12.52
CA SER A 359 -12.10 -19.06 11.57
C SER A 359 -10.65 -19.29 11.15
N GLN A 360 -9.77 -19.60 12.12
CA GLN A 360 -8.36 -19.91 11.85
C GLN A 360 -8.22 -21.19 11.01
N ILE A 361 -8.94 -22.26 11.37
CA ILE A 361 -8.91 -23.52 10.62
C ILE A 361 -9.39 -23.30 9.18
N LEU A 362 -10.53 -22.63 9.00
CA LEU A 362 -11.06 -22.33 7.67
C LEU A 362 -10.05 -21.53 6.83
N THR A 363 -9.44 -20.50 7.42
CA THR A 363 -8.44 -19.67 6.75
C THR A 363 -7.24 -20.51 6.30
N LEU A 364 -6.71 -21.40 7.15
CA LEU A 364 -5.59 -22.27 6.80
C LEU A 364 -5.92 -23.23 5.66
N PHE A 365 -7.14 -23.78 5.63
CA PHE A 365 -7.59 -24.65 4.54
C PHE A 365 -7.75 -23.87 3.23
N LEU A 366 -8.33 -22.67 3.28
CA LEU A 366 -8.43 -21.78 2.13
C LEU A 366 -7.04 -21.40 1.60
N GLU A 367 -6.11 -21.06 2.49
CA GLU A 367 -4.72 -20.74 2.15
C GLU A 367 -4.03 -21.90 1.43
N LYS A 368 -4.23 -23.12 1.92
CA LYS A 368 -3.64 -24.32 1.33
C LYS A 368 -4.18 -24.61 -0.08
N GLU A 369 -5.49 -24.47 -0.29
CA GLU A 369 -6.16 -24.87 -1.53
C GLU A 369 -6.09 -23.79 -2.62
N PHE A 370 -6.31 -22.52 -2.26
CA PHE A 370 -6.43 -21.44 -3.25
C PHE A 370 -5.20 -20.50 -3.31
N PHE A 371 -4.40 -20.42 -2.25
CA PHE A 371 -3.30 -19.44 -2.16
C PHE A 371 -1.90 -20.08 -2.10
N SER A 372 -1.82 -21.41 -2.04
CA SER A 372 -0.57 -22.14 -2.19
C SER A 372 -0.16 -22.11 -3.65
N VAL A 373 0.74 -21.18 -4.00
CA VAL A 373 1.44 -21.22 -5.28
C VAL A 373 2.28 -22.49 -5.28
N ALA A 374 1.75 -23.53 -5.91
CA ALA A 374 2.49 -24.75 -6.17
C ALA A 374 3.59 -24.43 -7.18
N ASN A 375 4.73 -23.91 -6.71
CA ASN A 375 6.01 -23.96 -7.44
C ASN A 375 6.53 -25.40 -7.44
N ASP A 376 5.68 -26.33 -7.86
CA ASP A 376 6.03 -27.74 -7.92
C ASP A 376 6.76 -27.96 -9.24
N LEU A 377 8.07 -27.67 -9.22
CA LEU A 377 8.98 -27.84 -10.35
C LEU A 377 8.96 -29.27 -10.91
N ASN A 378 8.43 -30.23 -10.15
CA ASN A 378 8.27 -31.63 -10.53
C ASN A 378 7.11 -31.89 -11.50
N LYS A 379 6.17 -30.95 -11.66
CA LYS A 379 5.03 -31.09 -12.59
C LYS A 379 5.35 -30.66 -14.02
N PHE A 380 6.55 -30.15 -14.28
CA PHE A 380 6.94 -29.66 -15.61
C PHE A 380 7.33 -30.82 -16.52
N SER A 381 6.69 -30.89 -17.67
CA SER A 381 7.06 -31.80 -18.76
C SER A 381 7.48 -31.01 -19.98
N LEU A 382 8.76 -31.16 -20.37
CA LEU A 382 9.31 -30.59 -21.59
C LEU A 382 8.89 -31.35 -22.86
N TYR A 383 8.04 -32.38 -22.72
CA TYR A 383 7.52 -33.14 -23.86
C TYR A 383 6.51 -32.34 -24.68
N HIS A 384 5.64 -31.58 -24.01
CA HIS A 384 4.63 -30.75 -24.67
C HIS A 384 5.11 -29.31 -24.90
N ASN A 385 5.82 -28.75 -23.92
CA ASN A 385 6.15 -27.33 -23.91
C ASN A 385 7.60 -27.12 -24.34
N LYS A 386 7.79 -26.46 -25.49
CA LYS A 386 9.12 -26.20 -26.07
C LYS A 386 9.78 -24.94 -25.50
N VAL A 387 8.99 -24.06 -24.89
CA VAL A 387 9.44 -22.78 -24.32
C VAL A 387 9.28 -22.82 -22.81
N VAL A 388 10.29 -22.36 -22.07
CA VAL A 388 10.25 -22.20 -20.61
C VAL A 388 10.43 -20.73 -20.25
N ILE A 389 9.65 -20.22 -19.31
CA ILE A 389 9.81 -18.88 -18.73
C ILE A 389 10.09 -19.03 -17.24
N LEU A 390 11.21 -18.49 -16.77
CA LEU A 390 11.60 -18.38 -15.38
C LEU A 390 11.41 -16.92 -14.94
N ALA A 391 10.25 -16.61 -14.34
CA ALA A 391 9.86 -15.27 -13.95
C ALA A 391 10.12 -14.97 -12.47
N GLY A 392 10.57 -13.76 -12.15
CA GLY A 392 10.90 -13.34 -10.79
C GLY A 392 12.25 -13.88 -10.32
N PHE A 393 13.19 -14.14 -11.24
CA PHE A 393 14.47 -14.78 -10.94
C PHE A 393 15.48 -13.84 -10.27
N ASN A 394 15.10 -13.29 -9.11
CA ASN A 394 15.85 -12.29 -8.36
C ASN A 394 16.77 -12.89 -7.29
N GLU A 395 16.33 -13.95 -6.60
CA GLU A 395 17.09 -14.63 -5.55
C GLU A 395 16.91 -16.15 -5.65
N ALA A 396 17.90 -16.91 -5.20
CA ALA A 396 17.75 -18.36 -5.09
C ALA A 396 16.74 -18.68 -3.95
N PRO A 397 15.87 -19.68 -4.12
CA PRO A 397 14.92 -20.04 -3.07
C PRO A 397 15.65 -20.50 -1.80
N SER A 398 15.00 -20.31 -0.64
CA SER A 398 15.50 -20.84 0.63
C SER A 398 15.28 -22.36 0.67
N PHE A 399 16.38 -23.10 0.84
CA PHE A 399 16.39 -24.57 0.99
C PHE A 399 16.45 -25.00 2.47
N GLN A 400 16.13 -24.10 3.40
CA GLN A 400 16.01 -24.44 4.81
C GLN A 400 14.54 -24.66 5.15
N GLY A 401 14.21 -25.88 5.57
CA GLY A 401 12.88 -26.21 6.06
C GLY A 401 12.55 -25.46 7.38
N PRO A 402 11.29 -25.06 7.60
CA PRO A 402 10.91 -24.26 8.76
C PRO A 402 10.88 -25.04 10.07
N LEU A 403 10.72 -26.37 10.03
CA LEU A 403 10.52 -27.21 11.21
C LEU A 403 11.80 -27.73 11.85
N LEU A 404 12.81 -28.07 11.02
CA LEU A 404 14.03 -28.73 11.48
C LEU A 404 15.25 -27.94 11.04
N ASN A 405 16.12 -27.62 12.00
CA ASN A 405 17.42 -27.06 11.70
C ASN A 405 18.35 -28.09 11.02
N ALA A 406 19.42 -27.60 10.38
CA ALA A 406 20.34 -28.44 9.61
C ALA A 406 20.91 -29.62 10.42
N LEU A 407 21.29 -29.38 11.68
CA LEU A 407 21.85 -30.41 12.57
C LEU A 407 20.85 -31.54 12.86
N THR A 408 19.58 -31.19 13.08
CA THR A 408 18.54 -32.19 13.34
C THR A 408 18.23 -33.00 12.09
N ARG A 409 18.24 -32.37 10.91
CA ARG A 409 18.07 -33.07 9.62
C ARG A 409 19.15 -34.11 9.39
N GLU A 410 20.41 -33.76 9.65
CA GLU A 410 21.55 -34.67 9.55
C GLU A 410 21.40 -35.88 10.49
N LYS A 411 20.98 -35.65 11.74
CA LYS A 411 20.73 -36.75 12.71
C LYS A 411 19.65 -37.74 12.24
N PHE A 412 18.66 -37.27 11.48
CA PHE A 412 17.59 -38.10 10.94
C PHE A 412 17.89 -38.63 9.53
N ASN A 413 19.10 -38.43 9.00
CA ASN A 413 19.47 -38.77 7.61
C ASN A 413 18.51 -38.16 6.57
N LEU A 414 17.98 -36.98 6.85
CA LEU A 414 17.17 -36.22 5.90
C LEU A 414 18.09 -35.42 4.96
N PRO A 415 17.63 -35.13 3.72
CA PRO A 415 18.42 -34.33 2.78
C PRO A 415 18.91 -33.04 3.42
N SER A 416 20.19 -32.73 3.24
CA SER A 416 20.77 -31.46 3.65
C SER A 416 20.27 -30.33 2.74
N ALA A 417 20.37 -29.08 3.21
CA ALA A 417 20.06 -27.91 2.38
C ALA A 417 20.91 -27.85 1.10
N GLN A 418 22.14 -28.40 1.13
CA GLN A 418 23.00 -28.51 -0.04
C GLN A 418 22.50 -29.54 -1.06
N GLU A 419 21.97 -30.67 -0.58
CA GLU A 419 21.33 -31.66 -1.44
C GLU A 419 20.04 -31.13 -2.06
N GLU A 420 19.20 -30.43 -1.28
CA GLU A 420 18.01 -29.74 -1.82
C GLU A 420 18.37 -28.68 -2.87
N GLN A 421 19.42 -27.88 -2.60
CA GLN A 421 19.97 -26.96 -3.58
C GLN A 421 20.50 -27.68 -4.83
N GLY A 422 21.13 -28.85 -4.66
CA GLY A 422 21.58 -29.71 -5.76
C GLY A 422 20.43 -30.21 -6.62
N TYR A 423 19.34 -30.68 -6.02
CA TYR A 423 18.12 -31.09 -6.74
C TYR A 423 17.50 -29.92 -7.49
N PHE A 424 17.47 -28.73 -6.89
CA PHE A 424 17.00 -27.53 -7.57
C PHE A 424 17.84 -27.18 -8.79
N PHE A 425 19.17 -27.18 -8.68
CA PHE A 425 20.04 -26.92 -9.82
C PHE A 425 19.96 -28.01 -10.90
N TYR A 426 19.79 -29.27 -10.51
CA TYR A 426 19.53 -30.35 -11.45
C TYR A 426 18.22 -30.12 -12.22
N THR A 427 17.18 -29.66 -11.53
CA THR A 427 15.89 -29.33 -12.16
C THR A 427 16.00 -28.14 -13.10
N LEU A 428 16.68 -27.05 -12.67
CA LEU A 428 16.98 -25.92 -13.54
C LEU A 428 17.80 -26.32 -14.77
N HIS A 429 18.80 -27.18 -14.60
CA HIS A 429 19.58 -27.72 -15.72
C HIS A 429 18.67 -28.41 -16.75
N ASN A 430 17.73 -29.23 -16.29
CA ASN A 430 16.78 -29.89 -17.20
C ASN A 430 15.88 -28.87 -17.92
N LEU A 431 15.40 -27.83 -17.21
CA LEU A 431 14.62 -26.75 -17.82
C LEU A 431 15.44 -25.95 -18.86
N PHE A 432 16.75 -25.78 -18.65
CA PHE A 432 17.63 -25.14 -19.62
C PHE A 432 17.85 -25.94 -20.91
N CYS A 433 17.47 -27.22 -20.94
CA CYS A 433 17.45 -28.02 -22.17
C CYS A 433 16.24 -27.74 -23.08
N ALA A 434 15.32 -26.85 -22.68
CA ALA A 434 14.21 -26.45 -23.53
C ALA A 434 14.69 -25.78 -24.83
N SER A 435 13.83 -25.79 -25.86
CA SER A 435 14.16 -25.19 -27.16
C SER A 435 14.37 -23.68 -27.06
N LYS A 436 13.65 -23.04 -26.13
CA LYS A 436 13.81 -21.62 -25.78
C LYS A 436 13.52 -21.41 -24.29
N VAL A 437 14.30 -20.56 -23.65
CA VAL A 437 14.21 -20.22 -22.23
C VAL A 437 14.26 -18.72 -22.06
N TYR A 438 13.24 -18.16 -21.43
CA TYR A 438 13.22 -16.78 -20.99
C TYR A 438 13.48 -16.72 -19.50
N ILE A 439 14.37 -15.83 -19.07
CA ILE A 439 14.58 -15.51 -17.66
C ILE A 439 14.16 -14.05 -17.49
N THR A 440 13.02 -13.82 -16.84
CA THR A 440 12.56 -12.47 -16.52
C THR A 440 12.89 -12.14 -15.08
N ARG A 441 13.32 -10.90 -14.86
CA ARG A 441 13.64 -10.38 -13.53
C ARG A 441 13.32 -8.90 -13.40
N SER A 442 13.17 -8.46 -12.17
CA SER A 442 13.10 -7.04 -11.81
C SER A 442 14.49 -6.51 -11.43
N LEU A 443 14.69 -5.21 -11.56
CA LEU A 443 15.91 -4.54 -11.14
C LEU A 443 15.95 -4.54 -9.60
N SER A 444 16.71 -5.46 -9.01
CA SER A 444 16.97 -5.51 -7.57
C SER A 444 18.37 -4.95 -7.26
N HIS A 445 18.60 -4.52 -6.01
CA HIS A 445 19.91 -3.98 -5.58
C HIS A 445 21.05 -5.02 -5.60
N ARG A 446 20.77 -6.32 -5.79
CA ARG A 446 21.76 -7.40 -5.79
C ARG A 446 21.44 -8.45 -6.87
N ASN A 447 22.36 -8.63 -7.82
CA ASN A 447 22.27 -9.76 -8.75
C ASN A 447 22.65 -11.06 -8.02
N PRO A 448 21.83 -12.13 -8.11
CA PRO A 448 22.18 -13.41 -7.49
C PRO A 448 23.38 -14.02 -8.22
N ILE A 449 24.24 -14.73 -7.48
CA ILE A 449 25.49 -15.31 -8.01
C ILE A 449 25.25 -16.19 -9.24
N LEU A 450 24.14 -16.94 -9.26
CA LEU A 450 23.78 -17.77 -10.41
C LEU A 450 23.51 -16.94 -11.65
N LEU A 451 22.79 -15.82 -11.52
CA LEU A 451 22.50 -14.93 -12.64
C LEU A 451 23.77 -14.23 -13.12
N GLN A 452 24.65 -13.77 -12.22
CA GLN A 452 25.94 -13.21 -12.61
C GLN A 452 26.75 -14.22 -13.45
N ARG A 453 26.70 -15.51 -13.08
CA ARG A 453 27.35 -16.57 -13.86
C ARG A 453 26.69 -16.79 -15.22
N LEU A 454 25.36 -16.75 -15.29
CA LEU A 454 24.62 -16.84 -16.56
C LEU A 454 24.91 -15.62 -17.45
N GLU A 455 24.89 -14.41 -16.90
CA GLU A 455 25.23 -13.15 -17.58
C GLU A 455 26.67 -13.16 -18.13
N ILE A 456 27.63 -13.78 -17.44
CA ILE A 456 28.99 -13.96 -17.97
C ILE A 456 29.00 -14.92 -19.19
N LEU A 457 28.13 -15.93 -19.20
CA LEU A 457 28.04 -16.92 -20.29
C LEU A 457 27.22 -16.43 -21.48
N LEU A 458 26.26 -15.53 -21.24
CA LEU A 458 25.37 -14.95 -22.24
C LEU A 458 25.95 -13.62 -22.72
N LYS A 459 26.38 -13.53 -23.98
CA LYS A 459 26.71 -12.22 -24.57
C LYS A 459 25.45 -11.35 -24.59
N GLU A 460 25.60 -10.03 -24.47
CA GLU A 460 24.49 -9.06 -24.43
C GLU A 460 23.40 -9.41 -25.46
N GLY A 461 22.24 -9.84 -24.95
CA GLY A 461 21.08 -10.17 -25.75
C GLY A 461 20.30 -8.93 -26.14
N LYS A 462 19.67 -8.95 -27.33
CA LYS A 462 18.66 -7.96 -27.70
C LYS A 462 17.46 -8.09 -26.74
N GLN A 463 16.80 -6.99 -26.39
CA GLN A 463 15.64 -6.97 -25.48
C GLN A 463 14.33 -6.60 -26.22
N PRO A 464 13.91 -7.36 -27.25
CA PRO A 464 12.80 -6.99 -28.12
C PRO A 464 11.48 -6.80 -27.38
N TYR A 465 11.20 -7.59 -26.34
CA TYR A 465 9.95 -7.51 -25.59
C TYR A 465 9.81 -6.23 -24.75
N ARG A 466 10.91 -5.67 -24.23
CA ARG A 466 10.87 -4.36 -23.57
C ARG A 466 10.59 -3.25 -24.58
N ASP A 467 11.23 -3.32 -25.74
CA ASP A 467 11.03 -2.33 -26.80
C ASP A 467 9.61 -2.40 -27.35
N TRP A 468 9.07 -3.61 -27.56
CA TRP A 468 7.69 -3.81 -27.97
C TRP A 468 6.69 -3.30 -26.93
N LEU A 469 6.92 -3.57 -25.64
CA LEU A 469 6.08 -3.06 -24.57
C LEU A 469 6.11 -1.53 -24.53
N ARG A 470 7.28 -0.90 -24.74
CA ARG A 470 7.38 0.57 -24.86
C ARG A 470 6.58 1.10 -26.03
N ILE A 471 6.66 0.46 -27.20
CA ILE A 471 5.88 0.84 -28.39
C ILE A 471 4.39 0.71 -28.11
N LEU A 472 3.94 -0.42 -27.54
CA LEU A 472 2.52 -0.67 -27.21
C LEU A 472 1.97 0.32 -26.18
N ASN A 473 2.79 0.70 -25.19
CA ASN A 473 2.39 1.65 -24.15
C ASN A 473 2.52 3.12 -24.59
N THR A 474 3.12 3.40 -25.75
CA THR A 474 3.23 4.76 -26.28
C THR A 474 1.99 5.04 -27.13
N PRO A 475 1.05 5.87 -26.67
CA PRO A 475 -0.13 6.20 -27.47
C PRO A 475 0.31 6.93 -28.74
N GLU A 476 -0.30 6.58 -29.88
CA GLU A 476 -0.02 7.24 -31.18
C GLU A 476 -0.22 8.77 -31.11
N CYS A 477 -1.13 9.22 -30.24
CA CYS A 477 -1.37 10.63 -29.98
C CYS A 477 -1.73 10.85 -28.50
N THR A 478 -1.01 11.76 -27.84
CA THR A 478 -1.39 12.28 -26.51
C THR A 478 -2.21 13.55 -26.69
N VAL A 479 -3.52 13.48 -26.43
CA VAL A 479 -4.36 14.68 -26.38
C VAL A 479 -4.40 15.19 -24.93
N PRO A 480 -3.87 16.38 -24.62
CA PRO A 480 -3.96 16.93 -23.27
C PRO A 480 -5.43 17.15 -22.91
N CYS A 481 -5.86 16.54 -21.80
CA CYS A 481 -7.21 16.77 -21.27
C CYS A 481 -7.32 18.24 -20.85
N THR A 482 -8.36 18.94 -21.34
CA THR A 482 -8.65 20.30 -20.88
C THR A 482 -9.01 20.28 -19.40
N GLN A 483 -8.47 21.22 -18.63
CA GLN A 483 -8.81 21.33 -17.20
C GLN A 483 -10.34 21.39 -17.03
N PRO A 484 -10.94 20.46 -16.27
CA PRO A 484 -12.38 20.52 -16.02
C PRO A 484 -12.69 21.82 -15.27
N MET A 485 -13.51 22.67 -15.87
CA MET A 485 -14.00 23.91 -15.26
C MET A 485 -15.47 23.70 -14.84
N PRO A 486 -15.75 23.03 -13.71
CA PRO A 486 -17.12 22.94 -13.21
C PRO A 486 -17.61 24.37 -12.91
N LYS A 487 -18.51 24.87 -13.75
CA LYS A 487 -19.12 26.20 -13.65
C LYS A 487 -20.61 26.01 -13.39
N PRO A 488 -21.05 25.81 -12.14
CA PRO A 488 -22.46 25.72 -11.81
C PRO A 488 -23.20 26.97 -12.28
N GLN A 489 -24.45 26.76 -12.70
CA GLN A 489 -25.31 27.81 -13.24
C GLN A 489 -25.34 29.02 -12.30
N THR A 490 -25.40 30.22 -12.89
CA THR A 490 -25.29 31.49 -12.17
C THR A 490 -26.39 31.63 -11.11
N GLU A 491 -27.56 31.07 -11.39
CA GLU A 491 -28.74 31.05 -10.54
C GLU A 491 -28.46 30.28 -9.24
N VAL A 492 -27.87 29.09 -9.35
CA VAL A 492 -27.50 28.25 -8.18
C VAL A 492 -26.48 28.98 -7.29
N ARG A 493 -25.50 29.65 -7.91
CA ARG A 493 -24.50 30.44 -7.17
C ARG A 493 -25.14 31.63 -6.45
N LYS A 494 -26.04 32.35 -7.12
CA LYS A 494 -26.77 33.48 -6.53
C LYS A 494 -27.64 33.04 -5.35
N GLU A 495 -28.40 31.95 -5.50
CA GLU A 495 -29.24 31.42 -4.42
C GLU A 495 -28.41 31.06 -3.18
N LYS A 496 -27.27 30.39 -3.35
CA LYS A 496 -26.39 30.01 -2.22
C LYS A 496 -25.64 31.18 -1.61
N MET A 497 -25.42 32.26 -2.35
CA MET A 497 -24.74 33.47 -1.87
C MET A 497 -25.69 34.53 -1.30
N GLN A 498 -27.01 34.41 -1.50
CA GLN A 498 -28.00 35.36 -1.00
C GLN A 498 -28.13 35.33 0.52
N VAL A 499 -28.04 34.16 1.15
CA VAL A 499 -28.11 34.02 2.62
C VAL A 499 -26.88 33.24 3.09
N MET A 500 -25.99 33.90 3.81
CA MET A 500 -24.73 33.33 4.27
C MET A 500 -24.62 33.39 5.79
N SER A 501 -24.03 32.36 6.41
CA SER A 501 -23.64 32.44 7.81
C SER A 501 -22.31 33.19 7.99
N CYS A 502 -22.07 33.81 9.14
CA CYS A 502 -20.78 34.44 9.43
C CYS A 502 -19.59 33.47 9.24
N SER A 503 -19.75 32.21 9.67
CA SER A 503 -18.73 31.16 9.46
C SER A 503 -18.52 30.82 7.98
N ALA A 504 -19.57 30.93 7.15
CA ALA A 504 -19.47 30.71 5.72
C ALA A 504 -18.70 31.85 5.02
N ILE A 505 -18.90 33.11 5.46
CA ILE A 505 -18.12 34.26 4.97
C ILE A 505 -16.66 34.13 5.39
N GLU A 506 -16.37 33.76 6.63
CA GLU A 506 -15.01 33.51 7.09
C GLU A 506 -14.30 32.48 6.20
N LYS A 507 -14.99 31.37 5.89
CA LYS A 507 -14.48 30.33 4.98
C LYS A 507 -14.30 30.85 3.55
N LEU A 508 -15.22 31.67 3.04
CA LEU A 508 -15.11 32.27 1.71
C LEU A 508 -13.88 33.18 1.61
N ILE A 509 -13.62 34.03 2.61
CA ILE A 509 -12.46 34.92 2.60
C ILE A 509 -11.16 34.13 2.75
N ARG A 510 -11.14 33.12 3.63
CA ARG A 510 -9.96 32.28 3.88
C ARG A 510 -9.63 31.37 2.70
N ASN A 511 -10.63 30.69 2.15
CA ASN A 511 -10.47 29.74 1.05
C ASN A 511 -11.76 29.67 0.20
N PRO A 512 -11.83 30.43 -0.89
CA PRO A 512 -12.98 30.43 -1.79
C PRO A 512 -13.30 29.06 -2.38
N TYR A 513 -12.28 28.20 -2.58
CA TYR A 513 -12.49 26.86 -3.10
C TYR A 513 -13.16 25.94 -2.07
N SER A 514 -12.77 26.01 -0.80
CA SER A 514 -13.46 25.27 0.28
C SER A 514 -14.91 25.71 0.42
N PHE A 515 -15.19 27.02 0.31
CA PHE A 515 -16.56 27.51 0.26
C PHE A 515 -17.34 26.94 -0.92
N TYR A 516 -16.74 26.98 -2.11
CA TYR A 516 -17.34 26.44 -3.32
C TYR A 516 -17.69 24.95 -3.20
N VAL A 517 -16.78 24.13 -2.69
CA VAL A 517 -16.99 22.68 -2.49
C VAL A 517 -18.14 22.41 -1.52
N GLU A 518 -18.20 23.11 -0.39
CA GLU A 518 -19.16 22.81 0.67
C GLU A 518 -20.54 23.44 0.46
N TYR A 519 -20.60 24.71 0.03
CA TYR A 519 -21.84 25.47 -0.06
C TYR A 519 -22.45 25.50 -1.46
N ILE A 520 -21.62 25.43 -2.51
CA ILE A 520 -22.09 25.43 -3.91
C ILE A 520 -22.27 23.99 -4.41
N LEU A 521 -21.26 23.12 -4.27
CA LEU A 521 -21.36 21.72 -4.68
C LEU A 521 -22.08 20.83 -3.65
N GLY A 522 -22.19 21.27 -2.39
CA GLY A 522 -22.85 20.48 -1.34
C GLY A 522 -22.04 19.25 -0.90
N LEU A 523 -20.74 19.20 -1.21
CA LEU A 523 -19.89 18.07 -0.87
C LEU A 523 -19.49 18.14 0.60
N LYS A 524 -19.91 17.14 1.37
CA LYS A 524 -19.55 16.98 2.78
C LYS A 524 -18.71 15.74 2.95
N GLN A 525 -17.66 15.85 3.77
CA GLN A 525 -16.89 14.68 4.18
C GLN A 525 -17.79 13.78 5.03
N LEU A 526 -17.87 12.50 4.66
CA LEU A 526 -18.54 11.50 5.49
C LEU A 526 -17.71 11.26 6.76
N ARG A 527 -18.40 11.08 7.89
CA ARG A 527 -17.75 10.66 9.15
C ARG A 527 -17.19 9.26 8.99
N ASP A 528 -16.07 8.97 9.63
CA ASP A 528 -15.51 7.62 9.65
C ASP A 528 -16.46 6.61 10.30
N LEU A 529 -16.36 5.33 9.90
CA LEU A 529 -17.03 4.25 10.61
C LEU A 529 -16.41 4.12 12.02
N ASN A 530 -17.25 3.89 13.03
CA ASN A 530 -16.84 3.85 14.44
C ASN A 530 -16.18 5.17 14.92
N PHE A 531 -16.71 6.30 14.45
CA PHE A 531 -16.24 7.64 14.79
C PHE A 531 -16.19 7.86 16.31
N LYS A 532 -15.02 8.31 16.80
CA LYS A 532 -14.85 8.73 18.19
C LYS A 532 -15.17 10.22 18.30
N PRO A 533 -15.98 10.65 19.29
CA PRO A 533 -16.35 12.05 19.43
C PRO A 533 -15.10 12.94 19.59
N SER A 534 -15.05 14.01 18.81
CA SER A 534 -13.99 15.00 18.84
C SER A 534 -14.36 16.19 19.73
N MET A 535 -13.48 17.20 19.78
CA MET A 535 -13.76 18.47 20.47
C MET A 535 -14.99 19.19 19.90
N LEU A 536 -15.33 18.97 18.62
CA LEU A 536 -16.47 19.62 17.97
C LEU A 536 -17.81 19.10 18.49
N GLU A 537 -17.98 17.78 18.59
CA GLU A 537 -19.18 17.15 19.15
C GLU A 537 -19.30 17.48 20.64
N PHE A 538 -18.19 17.41 21.37
CA PHE A 538 -18.15 17.80 22.78
C PHE A 538 -18.55 19.26 22.98
N GLY A 539 -18.01 20.16 22.15
CA GLY A 539 -18.40 21.58 22.13
C GLY A 539 -19.88 21.75 21.94
N THR A 540 -20.43 21.17 20.88
CA THR A 540 -21.86 21.23 20.58
C THR A 540 -22.72 20.76 21.76
N MET A 541 -22.31 19.68 22.43
CA MET A 541 -22.98 19.20 23.64
C MET A 541 -22.91 20.21 24.79
N VAL A 542 -21.76 20.81 25.04
CA VAL A 542 -21.59 21.86 26.06
C VAL A 542 -22.50 23.05 25.75
N HIS A 543 -22.49 23.58 24.53
CA HIS A 543 -23.34 24.70 24.12
C HIS A 543 -24.83 24.39 24.39
N ASN A 544 -25.29 23.19 24.03
CA ASN A 544 -26.67 22.76 24.29
C ASN A 544 -26.99 22.66 25.80
N ILE A 545 -26.06 22.15 26.62
CA ILE A 545 -26.21 22.08 28.07
C ILE A 545 -26.34 23.49 28.67
N LEU A 546 -25.46 24.41 28.27
CA LEU A 546 -25.45 25.80 28.75
C LEU A 546 -26.74 26.53 28.33
N ALA A 547 -27.17 26.39 27.07
CA ALA A 547 -28.41 26.97 26.58
C ALA A 547 -29.63 26.45 27.36
N ARG A 548 -29.69 25.14 27.64
CA ARG A 548 -30.80 24.53 28.41
C ARG A 548 -30.80 24.97 29.88
N TYR A 549 -29.63 25.19 30.48
CA TYR A 549 -29.50 25.74 31.82
C TYR A 549 -30.02 27.17 31.91
N LEU A 550 -29.56 28.04 31.03
CA LEU A 550 -29.94 29.45 31.03
C LEU A 550 -31.45 29.64 30.76
N ARG A 551 -32.10 28.73 30.01
CA ARG A 551 -33.57 28.72 29.81
C ARG A 551 -34.35 28.28 31.04
N ASN A 552 -33.97 27.17 31.68
CA ASN A 552 -34.83 26.50 32.66
C ASN A 552 -34.41 26.71 34.13
N LYS A 553 -33.26 27.34 34.40
CA LYS A 553 -32.66 27.53 35.75
C LYS A 553 -32.65 26.26 36.64
N LYS A 554 -32.65 25.07 36.03
CA LYS A 554 -32.43 23.80 36.76
C LYS A 554 -30.95 23.69 37.15
N SER A 555 -30.61 22.74 38.03
CA SER A 555 -29.19 22.45 38.32
C SER A 555 -28.45 22.09 37.03
N LEU A 556 -27.42 22.88 36.69
CA LEU A 556 -26.60 22.67 35.48
C LEU A 556 -25.99 21.26 35.46
N MET A 557 -25.66 20.72 36.63
CA MET A 557 -25.09 19.37 36.77
C MET A 557 -26.11 18.26 36.45
N SER A 558 -27.40 18.45 36.74
CA SER A 558 -28.41 17.44 36.40
C SER A 558 -28.68 17.41 34.90
N ILE A 559 -28.75 18.57 34.25
CA ILE A 559 -28.85 18.68 32.78
C ILE A 559 -27.63 18.04 32.12
N ALA A 560 -26.43 18.33 32.64
CA ALA A 560 -25.20 17.75 32.12
C ALA A 560 -25.18 16.22 32.21
N ARG A 561 -25.59 15.64 33.34
CA ARG A 561 -25.71 14.18 33.48
C ARG A 561 -26.72 13.60 32.51
N GLU A 562 -27.91 14.20 32.40
CA GLU A 562 -28.96 13.76 31.48
C GLU A 562 -28.45 13.75 30.04
N MET A 563 -27.86 14.86 29.56
CA MET A 563 -27.36 14.97 28.19
C MET A 563 -26.14 14.09 27.92
N PHE A 564 -25.24 13.93 28.89
CA PHE A 564 -24.07 13.05 28.73
C PHE A 564 -24.51 11.58 28.61
N SER A 565 -25.46 11.13 29.44
CA SER A 565 -25.99 9.77 29.41
C SER A 565 -26.89 9.47 28.21
N THR A 566 -27.61 10.47 27.69
CA THR A 566 -28.49 10.32 26.51
C THR A 566 -27.82 10.69 25.20
N SER A 567 -26.55 11.06 25.22
CA SER A 567 -25.84 11.44 24.01
C SER A 567 -25.68 10.24 23.08
N GLN A 568 -25.85 10.51 21.78
CA GLN A 568 -25.63 9.52 20.72
C GLN A 568 -24.15 9.10 20.56
N PHE A 569 -23.24 9.76 21.29
CA PHE A 569 -21.81 9.57 21.22
C PHE A 569 -21.29 8.95 22.52
N ASN A 570 -20.39 7.98 22.43
CA ASN A 570 -19.78 7.38 23.61
C ASN A 570 -18.59 8.24 24.08
N PHE A 571 -18.88 9.24 24.91
CA PHE A 571 -17.85 10.05 25.55
C PHE A 571 -17.17 9.26 26.68
N SER A 572 -15.85 9.12 26.61
CA SER A 572 -15.08 8.54 27.71
C SER A 572 -15.20 9.36 29.01
N ASN A 573 -14.90 8.72 30.15
CA ASN A 573 -14.91 9.36 31.47
C ASN A 573 -14.03 10.62 31.56
N MET A 574 -13.00 10.74 30.71
CA MET A 574 -12.15 11.93 30.64
C MET A 574 -12.92 13.17 30.17
N TRP A 575 -13.88 13.01 29.25
CA TRP A 575 -14.74 14.10 28.79
C TRP A 575 -15.69 14.56 29.89
N TRP A 576 -16.16 13.65 30.74
CA TRP A 576 -16.95 14.00 31.91
C TRP A 576 -16.18 14.90 32.88
N ILE A 577 -14.91 14.56 33.17
CA ILE A 577 -14.04 15.39 34.02
C ILE A 577 -13.85 16.79 33.41
N ARG A 578 -13.65 16.88 32.09
CA ARG A 578 -13.56 18.17 31.38
C ARG A 578 -14.87 18.96 31.50
N LEU A 579 -16.01 18.31 31.29
CA LEU A 579 -17.33 18.94 31.38
C LEU A 579 -17.58 19.51 32.78
N GLN A 580 -17.20 18.79 33.83
CA GLN A 580 -17.33 19.29 35.21
C GLN A 580 -16.54 20.59 35.44
N ARG A 581 -15.30 20.67 34.91
CA ARG A 581 -14.49 21.88 35.01
C ARG A 581 -15.11 23.06 34.24
N VAL A 582 -15.58 22.81 33.01
CA VAL A 582 -16.26 23.83 32.20
C VAL A 582 -17.52 24.34 32.91
N ILE A 583 -18.32 23.44 33.48
CA ILE A 583 -19.52 23.78 34.25
C ILE A 583 -19.17 24.65 35.46
N GLN A 584 -18.12 24.30 36.20
CA GLN A 584 -17.70 25.08 37.36
C GLN A 584 -17.30 26.51 36.96
N SER A 585 -16.42 26.64 35.96
CA SER A 585 -15.99 27.95 35.45
C SER A 585 -17.16 28.76 34.89
N PHE A 586 -18.12 28.11 34.24
CA PHE A 586 -19.31 28.78 33.72
C PHE A 586 -20.22 29.31 34.83
N VAL A 587 -20.45 28.55 35.90
CA VAL A 587 -21.27 28.98 37.05
C VAL A 587 -20.63 30.17 37.76
N GLU A 588 -19.31 30.19 37.88
CA GLU A 588 -18.57 31.33 38.43
C GLU A 588 -18.76 32.58 37.54
N LEU A 589 -18.62 32.43 36.22
CA LEU A 589 -18.85 33.52 35.26
C LEU A 589 -20.29 34.04 35.33
N ASP A 590 -21.30 33.17 35.34
CA ASP A 590 -22.70 33.57 35.35
C ASP A 590 -23.08 34.32 36.64
N LYS A 591 -22.57 33.88 37.80
CA LYS A 591 -22.78 34.57 39.08
C LYS A 591 -22.24 36.00 39.09
N THR A 592 -21.13 36.26 38.40
CA THR A 592 -20.53 37.60 38.33
C THR A 592 -21.29 38.55 37.38
N ARG A 593 -22.16 38.02 36.51
CA ARG A 593 -22.83 38.78 35.45
C ARG A 593 -24.36 38.77 35.64
N SER A 594 -24.87 39.56 36.59
CA SER A 594 -26.31 39.72 36.88
C SER A 594 -27.04 40.67 35.92
N ASN A 595 -26.95 40.44 34.61
CA ASN A 595 -27.61 41.25 33.58
C ASN A 595 -28.85 40.56 33.00
N TYR A 596 -29.72 41.31 32.32
CA TYR A 596 -30.79 40.73 31.51
C TYR A 596 -30.20 40.03 30.28
N VAL A 597 -30.62 38.78 30.03
CA VAL A 597 -30.03 37.88 29.03
C VAL A 597 -31.07 37.40 28.03
N GLU A 598 -30.75 37.51 26.74
CA GLU A 598 -31.42 36.78 25.66
C GLU A 598 -30.48 35.69 25.11
N LEU A 599 -31.02 34.51 24.80
CA LEU A 599 -30.24 33.31 24.45
C LEU A 599 -30.52 32.87 23.03
N GLU A 600 -29.49 32.38 22.33
CA GLU A 600 -29.58 31.81 20.98
C GLU A 600 -30.28 32.73 19.96
N LYS A 601 -30.11 34.05 20.10
CA LYS A 601 -30.73 35.02 19.20
C LYS A 601 -30.05 34.93 17.84
N SER A 602 -30.87 34.74 16.81
CA SER A 602 -30.42 34.77 15.41
C SER A 602 -30.61 36.18 14.88
N PHE A 603 -29.54 36.77 14.37
CA PHE A 603 -29.57 38.07 13.72
C PHE A 603 -29.45 37.86 12.22
N THR A 604 -30.26 38.61 11.47
CA THR A 604 -30.11 38.71 10.02
C THR A 604 -29.83 40.17 9.69
N CYS A 605 -28.71 40.44 9.04
CA CYS A 605 -28.31 41.78 8.65
C CYS A 605 -28.02 41.80 7.14
N PRO A 606 -28.63 42.70 6.36
CA PRO A 606 -28.22 42.90 4.97
C PRO A 606 -26.82 43.51 4.92
N ILE A 607 -25.90 42.89 4.17
CA ILE A 607 -24.67 43.56 3.75
C ILE A 607 -25.02 44.41 2.54
N PHE A 608 -25.05 45.72 2.73
CA PHE A 608 -25.01 46.65 1.60
C PHE A 608 -23.59 46.70 1.06
N HIS A 609 -23.44 46.61 -0.27
CA HIS A 609 -22.16 46.93 -0.91
C HIS A 609 -21.74 48.32 -0.42
N ILE A 610 -20.52 48.44 0.10
CA ILE A 610 -19.95 49.73 0.53
C ILE A 610 -19.84 50.63 -0.70
N GLY A 611 -20.92 51.36 -0.98
CA GLY A 611 -20.96 52.63 -1.67
C GLY A 611 -21.68 53.55 -0.70
N VAL A 612 -20.90 54.26 0.13
CA VAL A 612 -21.27 55.44 0.93
C VAL A 612 -22.77 55.58 1.21
N ILE A 613 -23.24 55.08 2.37
CA ILE A 613 -24.56 55.45 2.89
C ILE A 613 -24.40 56.77 3.67
N PRO A 614 -25.07 57.87 3.29
CA PRO A 614 -25.11 59.06 4.13
C PRO A 614 -25.89 58.73 5.39
N ALA A 615 -25.30 59.07 6.55
CA ALA A 615 -25.97 58.96 7.83
C ALA A 615 -27.28 59.78 7.84
N ARG A 616 -28.42 59.09 7.92
CA ARG A 616 -29.61 59.57 8.64
C ARG A 616 -30.56 58.41 8.94
N ASP A 617 -30.85 58.32 10.23
CA ASP A 617 -31.94 57.61 10.91
C ASP A 617 -31.76 56.12 11.29
N ALA A 618 -31.56 55.96 12.61
CA ALA A 618 -31.81 54.83 13.50
C ALA A 618 -30.97 53.53 13.35
N GLY A 619 -29.91 53.44 14.16
CA GLY A 619 -29.44 52.17 14.72
C GLY A 619 -28.00 51.78 14.35
N ILE A 620 -27.14 51.70 15.37
CA ILE A 620 -25.80 51.07 15.40
C ILE A 620 -24.68 51.89 14.73
N TYR A 621 -23.85 52.51 15.59
CA TYR A 621 -22.63 53.20 15.19
C TYR A 621 -21.46 52.22 15.03
N ILE A 622 -20.86 52.16 13.84
CA ILE A 622 -19.48 51.73 13.64
C ILE A 622 -18.75 52.95 13.09
N SER A 623 -17.90 53.56 13.92
CA SER A 623 -17.04 54.67 13.49
C SER A 623 -15.93 54.12 12.60
N CYS A 624 -15.81 54.63 11.37
CA CYS A 624 -14.55 54.56 10.64
C CYS A 624 -14.35 55.90 9.92
N ASP A 625 -13.36 56.64 10.41
CA ASP A 625 -12.96 57.94 9.90
C ASP A 625 -12.13 57.81 8.62
N GLN A 626 -12.33 58.79 7.74
CA GLN A 626 -11.47 59.22 6.62
C GLN A 626 -11.38 58.25 5.44
N TYR A 627 -11.91 58.67 4.28
CA TYR A 627 -11.23 58.79 2.97
C TYR A 627 -12.26 59.31 1.94
N GLU A 628 -11.96 60.44 1.30
CA GLU A 628 -12.67 60.91 0.10
C GLU A 628 -12.26 60.05 -1.10
N THR A 629 -13.20 59.61 -1.96
CA THR A 629 -12.92 59.42 -3.40
C THR A 629 -14.19 59.28 -4.26
N ALA A 630 -14.01 59.62 -5.54
CA ALA A 630 -14.99 59.96 -6.57
C ALA A 630 -15.87 58.81 -7.10
N TRP A 631 -17.07 59.18 -7.56
CA TRP A 631 -18.07 58.29 -8.14
C TRP A 631 -17.80 58.07 -9.63
N MET A 632 -17.68 56.80 -10.06
CA MET A 632 -17.95 56.40 -11.45
C MET A 632 -19.35 55.80 -11.55
N THR A 633 -20.16 56.42 -12.39
CA THR A 633 -21.54 56.08 -12.71
C THR A 633 -21.62 54.77 -13.50
N ASN A 634 -22.12 53.70 -12.88
CA ASN A 634 -22.78 52.61 -13.61
C ASN A 634 -23.95 52.09 -12.77
N ARG A 635 -25.17 52.53 -13.12
CA ARG A 635 -26.41 52.23 -12.38
C ARG A 635 -26.98 50.83 -12.63
N ASP A 636 -26.34 50.02 -13.46
CA ASP A 636 -26.83 48.68 -13.83
C ASP A 636 -26.26 47.53 -12.98
N LEU A 637 -25.44 47.86 -11.96
CA LEU A 637 -24.92 46.92 -10.97
C LEU A 637 -25.49 47.29 -9.59
N ILE A 638 -26.81 47.23 -9.42
CA ILE A 638 -27.39 47.21 -8.06
C ILE A 638 -27.17 45.77 -7.55
N PRO A 639 -26.28 45.53 -6.58
CA PRO A 639 -25.99 44.19 -6.12
C PRO A 639 -27.17 43.69 -5.30
N GLN A 640 -27.65 42.48 -5.62
CA GLN A 640 -28.62 41.77 -4.79
C GLN A 640 -28.09 41.70 -3.35
N GLU A 641 -28.92 42.10 -2.38
CA GLU A 641 -28.57 42.14 -0.96
C GLU A 641 -28.10 40.75 -0.49
N ILE A 642 -26.88 40.67 0.04
CA ILE A 642 -26.39 39.47 0.70
C ILE A 642 -26.84 39.56 2.15
N LEU A 643 -27.72 38.65 2.58
CA LEU A 643 -28.15 38.55 3.97
C LEU A 643 -27.15 37.72 4.77
N LEU A 644 -26.57 38.35 5.78
CA LEU A 644 -25.75 37.69 6.79
C LEU A 644 -26.62 37.16 7.90
N THR A 645 -26.43 35.89 8.25
CA THR A 645 -27.06 35.23 9.39
C THR A 645 -26.01 34.87 10.43
N ALA A 646 -26.27 35.24 11.67
CA ALA A 646 -25.41 34.91 12.81
C ALA A 646 -26.27 34.38 13.96
N ARG A 647 -25.75 33.36 14.65
CA ARG A 647 -26.30 32.91 15.93
C ARG A 647 -25.22 33.11 16.97
N CYS A 648 -25.54 33.84 18.02
CA CYS A 648 -24.69 33.96 19.19
C CYS A 648 -25.26 33.12 20.34
N ASP A 649 -24.42 32.68 21.25
CA ASP A 649 -24.86 31.92 22.41
C ASP A 649 -25.64 32.79 23.41
N ARG A 650 -25.16 34.00 23.69
CA ARG A 650 -25.69 34.89 24.73
C ARG A 650 -25.63 36.36 24.31
N VAL A 651 -26.74 37.07 24.54
CA VAL A 651 -26.85 38.52 24.39
C VAL A 651 -27.15 39.11 25.76
N GLU A 652 -26.31 40.04 26.22
CA GLU A 652 -26.53 40.76 27.48
C GLU A 652 -26.83 42.22 27.20
N TYR A 653 -27.85 42.75 27.88
CA TYR A 653 -28.15 44.18 27.87
C TYR A 653 -27.50 44.81 29.10
N LEU A 654 -26.52 45.69 28.87
CA LEU A 654 -25.77 46.36 29.91
C LEU A 654 -26.58 47.55 30.47
N PRO A 655 -26.40 47.90 31.75
CA PRO A 655 -27.07 49.07 32.35
C PRO A 655 -26.77 50.40 31.63
N SER A 656 -25.68 50.47 30.87
CA SER A 656 -25.30 51.61 30.03
C SER A 656 -26.10 51.77 28.74
N GLY A 657 -27.05 50.86 28.45
CA GLY A 657 -27.79 50.81 27.18
C GLY A 657 -27.02 50.16 26.03
N GLN A 658 -25.81 49.66 26.28
CA GLN A 658 -25.03 48.87 25.32
C GLN A 658 -25.48 47.40 25.33
N VAL A 659 -25.24 46.71 24.21
CA VAL A 659 -25.52 45.27 24.07
C VAL A 659 -24.19 44.53 23.91
N ALA A 660 -23.97 43.50 24.72
CA ALA A 660 -22.82 42.61 24.60
C ALA A 660 -23.25 41.28 23.95
N ILE A 661 -22.58 40.91 22.86
CA ILE A 661 -22.75 39.63 22.18
C ILE A 661 -21.62 38.71 22.66
N ILE A 662 -21.99 37.55 23.18
CA ILE A 662 -21.07 36.58 23.78
C ILE A 662 -21.22 35.24 23.05
N ASP A 663 -20.09 34.75 22.53
CA ASP A 663 -19.94 33.43 21.92
C ASP A 663 -18.97 32.62 22.79
N TYR A 664 -19.38 31.45 23.25
CA TYR A 664 -18.54 30.62 24.10
C TYR A 664 -17.57 29.81 23.25
N LYS A 665 -16.29 29.76 23.66
CA LYS A 665 -15.28 28.90 23.04
C LYS A 665 -14.66 27.98 24.09
N LEU A 666 -14.53 26.70 23.75
CA LEU A 666 -13.84 25.70 24.58
C LEU A 666 -12.33 25.62 24.30
N GLY A 667 -11.87 26.22 23.20
CA GLY A 667 -10.46 26.33 22.85
C GLY A 667 -9.83 27.60 23.38
N THR A 668 -8.60 27.89 22.93
CA THR A 668 -7.97 29.19 23.14
C THR A 668 -8.81 30.28 22.48
N PRO A 669 -9.25 31.32 23.22
CA PRO A 669 -9.97 32.43 22.63
C PRO A 669 -9.05 33.21 21.68
N PRO A 670 -9.62 33.90 20.67
CA PRO A 670 -8.85 34.83 19.86
C PRO A 670 -8.18 35.91 20.71
N SER A 671 -7.01 36.34 20.27
CA SER A 671 -6.39 37.56 20.77
C SER A 671 -7.24 38.78 20.43
N ASN A 672 -7.14 39.85 21.21
CA ASN A 672 -7.86 41.09 20.94
C ASN A 672 -7.54 41.66 19.54
N GLU A 673 -6.31 41.48 19.06
CA GLU A 673 -5.91 41.90 17.70
C GLU A 673 -6.66 41.10 16.62
N GLU A 674 -6.81 39.79 16.79
CA GLU A 674 -7.59 38.95 15.87
C GLU A 674 -9.07 39.33 15.87
N VAL A 675 -9.65 39.58 17.05
CA VAL A 675 -11.04 40.07 17.15
C VAL A 675 -11.22 41.40 16.44
N MET A 676 -10.33 42.37 16.68
CA MET A 676 -10.42 43.71 16.08
C MET A 676 -10.15 43.70 14.57
N SER A 677 -9.30 42.79 14.10
CA SER A 677 -9.04 42.60 12.67
C SER A 677 -10.21 41.94 11.94
N GLY A 678 -11.11 41.27 12.66
CA GLY A 678 -12.17 40.44 12.08
C GLY A 678 -11.66 39.14 11.46
N PHE A 679 -10.37 38.82 11.59
CA PHE A 679 -9.72 37.64 11.04
C PHE A 679 -9.07 36.79 12.14
N PHE A 680 -9.51 35.53 12.25
CA PHE A 680 -8.87 34.53 13.09
C PHE A 680 -7.72 33.87 12.33
N ARG A 681 -6.46 34.15 12.68
CA ARG A 681 -5.28 33.50 12.08
C ARG A 681 -4.99 32.20 12.84
N ASN A 682 -5.69 31.14 12.44
CA ASN A 682 -5.37 29.77 12.87
C ASN A 682 -4.28 29.16 11.99
#